data_AF-A0A1A8L1K6-F1
#
_entry.id   AF-A0A1A8L1K6-F1
#
_cell.length_a   1.000
_cell.length_b   1.000
_cell.length_c   1.000
_cell.angle_alpha   90.00
_cell.angle_beta   90.00
_cell.angle_gamma   90.00
#
_symmetry.space_group_name_H-M   'P 1'
#
loop_
_entity.id
_entity.type
_entity.pdbx_description
1 polymer ?
#
loop_
_entity_poly.entity_id
_entity_poly.type
_entity_poly.pdbx_seq_one_letter_code
_entity_poly.pdbx_strand_id
1 'polypeptide(L)'
;LEQELGASEISKLPKTVQSKLEKILSDRLYEIDSLKAQHELYRVNSEQQFFEKAEQLSQRQTELLSQTQELLKLKEEISKLGEELKDAREKNSEFESVQERLSSEQTLLTKVKEDLEAEKLELVRTLKAKTEELLSLSRKKGNEILELKYSLESKEELKAKTEELLSLSRKKGNEILELKYSLESKEDELNKLRDQVTSLKTSNEQLQKQSEDMINKLKEAKDQHASMEEKFRNELNANIKLSNLYKEEAADAETKSEELSRAVDELQKLLKDAGEANKFLEEKLQETNNAAEKTVGDLKERIQSLEKELDNANELLSSAKIRGPAGTAVLTEEQMTTMSPTAAAVSKIKPGMKLTELYTAYLESQEQLQLERLENKRVNKYLDDIVQEVEAKAPVLKRQRDEYERMQKSVSSLSAKLEQAEKEVLRLQNEADESNKRASLLERDNQRFDLQQADLAQQVRVLLIELEEARGNHVLHEEDVSSADVSSTSEVISKHLVTFRSVEELQTQNQRLLVALRELSDAQEREEAETSGVRRVELEQSLERLQADLESLKEQRNQQLKMAESLVRQRDMYRVLLAQATGVAFSHQGTPPDDFSLTTTPRRSPAATPTTGTPTALVSMAAESAEAIEAKAALRQLQEMFSTYKKERLESEKLMTQQNEKLQEQLSDLRSQNAKISTQLEFASKRYEMLQDNVEGYRKEIALLREKEQKSTAAMQK
;
A
#
# COMPACT_ATOMS: atom_id res chain seq x y z
N LEU A 1 42.39 43.01 -28.31
CA LEU A 1 42.75 44.34 -28.86
C LEU A 1 43.84 44.21 -29.92
N GLU A 2 44.95 43.50 -29.64
CA GLU A 2 46.03 43.22 -30.60
C GLU A 2 45.63 42.37 -31.82
N GLN A 3 44.50 41.66 -31.76
CA GLN A 3 43.93 40.95 -32.91
C GLN A 3 43.13 41.85 -33.87
N GLU A 4 42.67 43.03 -33.43
CA GLU A 4 41.75 43.90 -34.18
C GLU A 4 42.40 45.21 -34.66
N LEU A 5 43.56 45.58 -34.09
CA LEU A 5 44.31 46.80 -34.45
C LEU A 5 45.79 46.47 -34.62
N GLY A 6 46.46 47.12 -35.57
CA GLY A 6 47.90 46.95 -35.77
C GLY A 6 48.71 47.54 -34.61
N ALA A 7 49.90 46.99 -34.32
CA ALA A 7 50.76 47.46 -33.21
C ALA A 7 51.11 48.97 -33.28
N SER A 8 51.20 49.53 -34.50
CA SER A 8 51.43 50.96 -34.73
C SER A 8 50.21 51.85 -34.45
N GLU A 9 49.00 51.28 -34.49
CA GLU A 9 47.73 51.97 -34.20
C GLU A 9 47.42 51.90 -32.70
N ILE A 10 47.70 50.76 -32.08
CA ILE A 10 47.59 50.57 -30.63
C ILE A 10 48.51 51.55 -29.91
N SER A 11 49.79 51.65 -30.30
CA SER A 11 50.75 52.59 -29.67
C SER A 11 50.37 54.07 -29.77
N LYS A 12 49.47 54.47 -30.68
CA LYS A 12 48.94 55.83 -30.79
C LYS A 12 47.76 56.11 -29.85
N LEU A 13 47.14 55.08 -29.27
CA LEU A 13 46.05 55.23 -28.31
C LEU A 13 46.59 55.54 -26.89
N PRO A 14 45.99 56.47 -26.15
CA PRO A 14 46.31 56.68 -24.74
C PRO A 14 46.11 55.39 -23.93
N LYS A 15 47.03 55.09 -23.00
CA LYS A 15 46.96 53.87 -22.15
C LYS A 15 45.62 53.70 -21.42
N THR A 16 45.00 54.79 -21.01
CA THR A 16 43.67 54.80 -20.39
C THR A 16 42.56 54.36 -21.35
N VAL A 17 42.70 54.63 -22.64
CA VAL A 17 41.74 54.19 -23.68
C VAL A 17 41.98 52.72 -24.01
N GLN A 18 43.24 52.28 -24.15
CA GLN A 18 43.59 50.87 -24.34
C GLN A 18 43.04 50.00 -23.20
N SER A 19 43.30 50.37 -21.95
CA SER A 19 42.81 49.63 -20.77
C SER A 19 41.29 49.57 -20.70
N LYS A 20 40.58 50.65 -21.09
CA LYS A 20 39.11 50.63 -21.18
C LYS A 20 38.62 49.70 -22.29
N LEU A 21 39.24 49.71 -23.46
CA LEU A 21 38.88 48.83 -24.58
C LEU A 21 39.17 47.36 -24.25
N GLU A 22 40.30 47.05 -23.65
CA GLU A 22 40.65 45.70 -23.18
C GLU A 22 39.69 45.21 -22.10
N LYS A 23 39.31 46.10 -21.17
CA LYS A 23 38.30 45.78 -20.16
C LYS A 23 36.94 45.49 -20.78
N ILE A 24 36.46 46.34 -21.70
CA ILE A 24 35.19 46.11 -22.40
C ILE A 24 35.23 44.80 -23.20
N LEU A 25 36.31 44.52 -23.92
CA LEU A 25 36.45 43.27 -24.67
C LEU A 25 36.48 42.05 -23.73
N SER A 26 37.16 42.15 -22.59
CA SER A 26 37.21 41.08 -21.58
C SER A 26 35.84 40.85 -20.94
N ASP A 27 35.14 41.93 -20.57
CA ASP A 27 33.79 41.87 -20.00
C ASP A 27 32.79 41.26 -21.01
N ARG A 28 32.92 41.60 -22.30
CA ARG A 28 32.09 41.00 -23.38
C ARG A 28 32.43 39.54 -23.66
N LEU A 29 33.71 39.16 -23.64
CA LEU A 29 34.11 37.75 -23.77
C LEU A 29 33.58 36.92 -22.60
N TYR A 30 33.69 37.47 -21.38
CA TYR A 30 33.12 36.84 -20.19
C TYR A 30 31.60 36.70 -20.28
N GLU A 31 30.89 37.73 -20.76
CA GLU A 31 29.43 37.68 -20.99
C GLU A 31 29.06 36.61 -22.03
N ILE A 32 29.81 36.51 -23.13
CA ILE A 32 29.61 35.47 -24.17
C ILE A 32 29.81 34.07 -23.58
N ASP A 33 30.87 33.85 -22.82
CA ASP A 33 31.16 32.54 -22.22
C ASP A 33 30.14 32.19 -21.12
N SER A 34 29.68 33.19 -20.35
CA SER A 34 28.60 33.03 -19.38
C SER A 34 27.28 32.63 -20.06
N LEU A 35 26.91 33.30 -21.17
CA LEU A 35 25.72 32.99 -21.94
C LEU A 35 25.79 31.59 -22.59
N LYS A 36 26.96 31.18 -23.10
CA LYS A 36 27.18 29.83 -23.62
C LYS A 36 27.01 28.77 -22.52
N ALA A 37 27.57 29.01 -21.34
CA ALA A 37 27.41 28.10 -20.20
C ALA A 37 25.94 28.01 -19.73
N GLN A 38 25.22 29.14 -19.69
CA GLN A 38 23.79 29.15 -19.36
C GLN A 38 22.96 28.42 -20.41
N HIS A 39 23.25 28.61 -21.70
CA HIS A 39 22.56 27.92 -22.79
C HIS A 39 22.81 26.41 -22.72
N GLU A 40 24.04 25.97 -22.45
CA GLU A 40 24.37 24.55 -22.32
C GLU A 40 23.68 23.91 -21.11
N LEU A 41 23.63 24.63 -19.98
CA LEU A 41 22.89 24.19 -18.80
C LEU A 41 21.39 24.06 -19.11
N TYR A 42 20.81 25.02 -19.83
CA TYR A 42 19.39 24.97 -20.24
C TYR A 42 19.13 23.80 -21.19
N ARG A 43 20.03 23.56 -22.15
CA ARG A 43 19.95 22.44 -23.09
C ARG A 43 19.93 21.10 -22.35
N VAL A 44 20.90 20.88 -21.44
CA VAL A 44 20.98 19.64 -20.65
C VAL A 44 19.74 19.48 -19.77
N ASN A 45 19.27 20.53 -19.12
CA ASN A 45 18.06 20.47 -18.28
C ASN A 45 16.80 20.15 -19.13
N SER A 46 16.69 20.74 -20.32
CA SER A 46 15.59 20.45 -21.25
C SER A 46 15.65 19.00 -21.76
N GLU A 47 16.83 18.48 -22.07
CA GLU A 47 17.02 17.09 -22.51
C GLU A 47 16.69 16.11 -21.38
N GLN A 48 17.11 16.41 -20.14
CA GLN A 48 16.79 15.63 -18.95
C GLN A 48 15.28 15.57 -18.71
N GLN A 49 14.59 16.71 -18.73
CA GLN A 49 13.13 16.78 -18.55
C GLN A 49 12.38 16.02 -19.65
N PHE A 50 12.86 16.10 -20.90
CA PHE A 50 12.27 15.34 -21.99
C PHE A 50 12.45 13.84 -21.79
N PHE A 51 13.63 13.40 -21.36
CA PHE A 51 13.91 11.98 -21.08
C PHE A 51 13.03 11.46 -19.95
N GLU A 52 12.92 12.19 -18.83
CA GLU A 52 12.04 11.84 -17.70
C GLU A 52 10.57 11.74 -18.14
N LYS A 53 10.10 12.65 -18.99
CA LYS A 53 8.74 12.61 -19.53
C LYS A 53 8.51 11.44 -20.49
N ALA A 54 9.49 11.13 -21.34
CA ALA A 54 9.42 9.98 -22.23
C ALA A 54 9.41 8.65 -21.45
N GLU A 55 10.20 8.55 -20.38
CA GLU A 55 10.20 7.38 -19.49
C GLU A 55 8.87 7.23 -18.76
N GLN A 56 8.33 8.32 -18.18
CA GLN A 56 7.00 8.31 -17.58
C GLN A 56 5.90 7.87 -18.57
N LEU A 57 5.96 8.34 -19.82
CA LEU A 57 5.01 7.95 -20.86
C LEU A 57 5.11 6.44 -21.18
N SER A 58 6.34 5.92 -21.30
CA SER A 58 6.59 4.50 -21.56
C SER A 58 6.07 3.61 -20.42
N GLN A 59 6.31 4.01 -19.17
CA GLN A 59 5.78 3.32 -17.99
C GLN A 59 4.25 3.31 -18.00
N ARG A 60 3.60 4.45 -18.25
CA ARG A 60 2.13 4.54 -18.36
C ARG A 60 1.55 3.71 -19.49
N GLN A 61 2.23 3.65 -20.63
CA GLN A 61 1.82 2.82 -21.75
C GLN A 61 1.92 1.32 -21.41
N THR A 62 2.94 0.93 -20.66
CA THR A 62 3.12 -0.46 -20.18
C THR A 62 2.05 -0.84 -19.15
N GLU A 63 1.76 0.04 -18.18
CA GLU A 63 0.66 -0.13 -17.22
C GLU A 63 -0.70 -0.25 -17.91
N LEU A 64 -0.97 0.57 -18.93
CA LEU A 64 -2.23 0.51 -19.66
C LEU A 64 -2.39 -0.82 -20.40
N LEU A 65 -1.30 -1.34 -20.99
CA LEU A 65 -1.30 -2.64 -21.66
C LEU A 65 -1.53 -3.79 -20.67
N SER A 66 -0.90 -3.77 -19.49
CA SER A 66 -1.13 -4.80 -18.47
C SER A 66 -2.57 -4.77 -17.95
N GLN A 67 -3.10 -3.58 -17.65
CA GLN A 67 -4.50 -3.42 -17.22
C GLN A 67 -5.49 -3.88 -18.31
N THR A 68 -5.20 -3.62 -19.58
CA THR A 68 -6.04 -4.07 -20.70
C THR A 68 -6.03 -5.60 -20.80
N GLN A 69 -4.88 -6.25 -20.59
CA GLN A 69 -4.80 -7.71 -20.56
C GLN A 69 -5.55 -8.32 -19.37
N GLU A 70 -5.48 -7.70 -18.19
CA GLU A 70 -6.25 -8.14 -17.02
C GLU A 70 -7.76 -8.01 -17.25
N LEU A 71 -8.22 -6.91 -17.83
CA LEU A 71 -9.63 -6.73 -18.18
C LEU A 71 -10.13 -7.80 -19.17
N LEU A 72 -9.30 -8.22 -20.14
CA LEU A 72 -9.66 -9.30 -21.06
C LEU A 72 -9.78 -10.65 -20.33
N LYS A 73 -8.85 -10.97 -19.41
CA LYS A 73 -8.92 -12.20 -18.60
C LYS A 73 -10.16 -12.23 -17.72
N LEU A 74 -10.45 -11.13 -17.02
CA LEU A 74 -11.66 -10.97 -16.20
C LEU A 74 -12.93 -11.14 -17.05
N LYS A 75 -12.95 -10.63 -18.27
CA LYS A 75 -14.09 -10.77 -19.18
C LYS A 75 -14.29 -12.22 -19.64
N GLU A 76 -13.20 -12.96 -19.89
CA GLU A 76 -13.27 -14.40 -20.18
C GLU A 76 -13.75 -15.21 -18.98
N GLU A 77 -13.29 -14.89 -17.77
CA GLU A 77 -13.74 -15.53 -16.52
C GLU A 77 -15.24 -15.26 -16.26
N ILE A 78 -15.70 -14.03 -16.43
CA ILE A 78 -17.13 -13.68 -16.32
C ILE A 78 -17.96 -14.47 -17.35
N SER A 79 -17.45 -14.66 -18.57
CA SER A 79 -18.15 -15.46 -19.59
C SER A 79 -18.26 -16.93 -19.18
N LYS A 80 -17.17 -17.52 -18.66
CA LYS A 80 -17.16 -18.91 -18.19
C LYS A 80 -18.10 -19.11 -17.01
N LEU A 81 -18.03 -18.25 -16.00
CA LEU A 81 -18.95 -18.27 -14.85
C LEU A 81 -20.41 -18.07 -15.29
N GLY A 82 -20.65 -17.26 -16.33
CA GLY A 82 -21.97 -17.09 -16.91
C GLY A 82 -22.55 -18.36 -17.53
N GLU A 83 -21.71 -19.15 -18.23
CA GLU A 83 -22.11 -20.46 -18.76
C GLU A 83 -22.33 -21.49 -17.65
N GLU A 84 -21.42 -21.57 -16.67
CA GLU A 84 -21.56 -22.48 -15.52
C GLU A 84 -22.84 -22.20 -14.72
N LEU A 85 -23.20 -20.92 -14.53
CA LEU A 85 -24.43 -20.53 -13.82
C LEU A 85 -25.68 -20.89 -14.63
N LYS A 86 -25.61 -20.81 -15.97
CA LYS A 86 -26.69 -21.26 -16.85
C LYS A 86 -26.89 -22.77 -16.75
N ASP A 87 -25.81 -23.54 -16.83
CA ASP A 87 -25.86 -25.01 -16.69
C ASP A 87 -26.38 -25.43 -15.31
N ALA A 88 -25.96 -24.74 -14.26
CA ALA A 88 -26.46 -24.98 -12.90
C ALA A 88 -27.97 -24.70 -12.79
N ARG A 89 -28.49 -23.65 -13.44
CA ARG A 89 -29.93 -23.35 -13.47
C ARG A 89 -30.72 -24.42 -14.23
N GLU A 90 -30.21 -24.90 -15.36
CA GLU A 90 -30.86 -25.97 -16.13
C GLU A 90 -30.95 -27.25 -15.30
N LYS A 91 -29.85 -27.68 -14.66
CA LYS A 91 -29.86 -28.82 -13.73
C LYS A 91 -30.84 -28.63 -12.57
N ASN A 92 -30.90 -27.43 -11.98
CA ASN A 92 -31.82 -27.16 -10.88
C ASN A 92 -33.30 -27.26 -11.32
N SER A 93 -33.61 -26.78 -12.52
CA SER A 93 -34.95 -26.94 -13.12
C SER A 93 -35.30 -28.41 -13.38
N GLU A 94 -34.34 -29.24 -13.79
CA GLU A 94 -34.53 -30.68 -13.95
C GLU A 94 -34.78 -31.36 -12.60
N PHE A 95 -34.03 -31.00 -11.56
CA PHE A 95 -34.24 -31.51 -10.20
C PHE A 95 -35.62 -31.15 -9.64
N GLU A 96 -36.09 -29.92 -9.84
CA GLU A 96 -37.45 -29.51 -9.44
C GLU A 96 -38.51 -30.37 -10.14
N SER A 97 -38.37 -30.63 -11.44
CA SER A 97 -39.28 -31.50 -12.20
C SER A 97 -39.27 -32.96 -11.72
N VAL A 98 -38.09 -33.49 -11.38
CA VAL A 98 -37.97 -34.85 -10.81
C VAL A 98 -38.60 -34.89 -9.42
N GLN A 99 -38.41 -33.86 -8.59
CA GLN A 99 -38.97 -33.78 -7.25
C GLN A 99 -40.50 -33.70 -7.28
N GLU A 100 -41.09 -32.90 -8.17
CA GLU A 100 -42.53 -32.84 -8.37
C GLU A 100 -43.09 -34.21 -8.77
N ARG A 101 -42.43 -34.89 -9.71
CA ARG A 101 -42.84 -36.24 -10.16
C ARG A 101 -42.78 -37.26 -9.03
N LEU A 102 -41.70 -37.28 -8.25
CA LEU A 102 -41.56 -38.18 -7.11
C LEU A 102 -42.62 -37.90 -6.04
N SER A 103 -42.94 -36.63 -5.79
CA SER A 103 -44.03 -36.26 -4.87
C SER A 103 -45.39 -36.79 -5.37
N SER A 104 -45.65 -36.69 -6.67
CA SER A 104 -46.88 -37.20 -7.27
C SER A 104 -46.98 -38.73 -7.16
N GLU A 105 -45.87 -39.43 -7.38
CA GLU A 105 -45.80 -40.89 -7.26
C GLU A 105 -45.99 -41.34 -5.81
N GLN A 106 -45.42 -40.63 -4.84
CA GLN A 106 -45.65 -40.87 -3.41
C GLN A 106 -47.13 -40.68 -3.01
N THR A 107 -47.80 -39.65 -3.57
CA THR A 107 -49.25 -39.45 -3.32
C THR A 107 -50.12 -40.55 -3.95
N LEU A 108 -49.70 -41.13 -5.07
CA LEU A 108 -50.40 -42.27 -5.68
C LEU A 108 -50.17 -43.55 -4.86
N LEU A 109 -48.93 -43.81 -4.44
CA LEU A 109 -48.59 -44.98 -3.64
C LEU A 109 -49.30 -44.99 -2.28
N THR A 110 -49.44 -43.83 -1.64
CA THR A 110 -50.19 -43.69 -0.39
C THR A 110 -51.68 -44.00 -0.58
N LYS A 111 -52.31 -43.53 -1.66
CA LYS A 111 -53.70 -43.89 -1.99
C LYS A 111 -53.88 -45.39 -2.24
N VAL A 112 -53.01 -46.01 -3.03
CA VAL A 112 -53.06 -47.46 -3.30
C VAL A 112 -52.90 -48.26 -2.00
N LYS A 113 -52.04 -47.80 -1.08
CA LYS A 113 -51.87 -48.44 0.24
C LYS A 113 -53.13 -48.32 1.10
N GLU A 114 -53.81 -47.17 1.10
CA GLU A 114 -55.06 -46.96 1.81
C GLU A 114 -56.18 -47.86 1.26
N ASP A 115 -56.30 -47.95 -0.07
CA ASP A 115 -57.27 -48.83 -0.74
C ASP A 115 -57.05 -50.30 -0.39
N LEU A 116 -55.79 -50.76 -0.41
CA LEU A 116 -55.44 -52.15 -0.07
C LEU A 116 -55.72 -52.48 1.41
N GLU A 117 -55.45 -51.55 2.33
CA GLU A 117 -55.82 -51.74 3.74
C GLU A 117 -57.35 -51.77 3.94
N ALA A 118 -58.12 -51.00 3.16
CA ALA A 118 -59.58 -51.05 3.19
C ALA A 118 -60.13 -52.40 2.72
N GLU A 119 -59.63 -52.93 1.59
CA GLU A 119 -59.99 -54.26 1.08
C GLU A 119 -59.65 -55.38 2.09
N LYS A 120 -58.46 -55.32 2.69
CA LYS A 120 -58.04 -56.26 3.74
C LYS A 120 -58.98 -56.22 4.94
N LEU A 121 -59.42 -55.04 5.37
CA LEU A 121 -60.37 -54.86 6.48
C LEU A 121 -61.75 -55.46 6.15
N GLU A 122 -62.21 -55.34 4.91
CA GLU A 122 -63.45 -55.94 4.43
C GLU A 122 -63.36 -57.48 4.35
N LEU A 123 -62.23 -58.01 3.86
CA LEU A 123 -61.97 -59.44 3.80
C LEU A 123 -61.92 -60.07 5.21
N VAL A 124 -61.32 -59.37 6.17
CA VAL A 124 -61.30 -59.81 7.58
C VAL A 124 -62.71 -59.81 8.18
N ARG A 125 -63.56 -58.82 7.86
CA ARG A 125 -64.97 -58.79 8.31
C ARG A 125 -65.78 -59.94 7.74
N THR A 126 -65.65 -60.20 6.44
CA THR A 126 -66.35 -61.31 5.76
C THR A 126 -65.89 -62.68 6.28
N LEU A 127 -64.60 -62.85 6.55
CA LEU A 127 -64.08 -64.06 7.19
C LEU A 127 -64.69 -64.25 8.59
N LYS A 128 -64.69 -63.21 9.45
CA LYS A 128 -65.31 -63.30 10.78
C LYS A 128 -66.79 -63.69 10.74
N ALA A 129 -67.57 -63.10 9.81
CA ALA A 129 -68.98 -63.43 9.63
C ALA A 129 -69.20 -64.91 9.24
N LYS A 130 -68.37 -65.44 8.31
CA LYS A 130 -68.41 -66.87 7.95
C LYS A 130 -68.02 -67.80 9.11
N THR A 131 -67.06 -67.39 9.94
CA THR A 131 -66.66 -68.17 11.13
C THR A 131 -67.78 -68.25 12.16
N GLU A 132 -68.51 -67.16 12.38
CA GLU A 132 -69.70 -67.14 13.26
C GLU A 132 -70.86 -67.99 12.71
N GLU A 133 -71.06 -67.98 11.39
CA GLU A 133 -72.04 -68.85 10.71
C GLU A 133 -71.69 -70.34 10.89
N LEU A 134 -70.42 -70.71 10.72
CA LEU A 134 -69.90 -72.06 10.97
C LEU A 134 -70.08 -72.50 12.43
N LEU A 135 -69.86 -71.59 13.39
CA LEU A 135 -70.11 -71.85 14.82
C LEU A 135 -71.61 -72.03 15.11
N SER A 136 -72.51 -71.32 14.41
CA SER A 136 -73.95 -71.50 14.52
C SER A 136 -74.43 -72.85 13.95
N LEU A 137 -73.80 -73.31 12.86
CA LEU A 137 -74.08 -74.60 12.22
C LEU A 137 -73.57 -75.77 13.05
N SER A 138 -72.40 -75.61 13.69
CA SER A 138 -71.85 -76.57 14.66
C SER A 138 -72.71 -76.67 15.93
N ARG A 139 -73.33 -75.57 16.36
CA ARG A 139 -74.35 -75.55 17.44
C ARG A 139 -75.64 -76.29 17.07
N LYS A 140 -76.06 -76.27 15.80
CA LYS A 140 -77.24 -77.01 15.31
C LYS A 140 -76.98 -78.51 15.17
N LYS A 141 -75.78 -78.92 14.74
CA LYS A 141 -75.37 -80.34 14.66
C LYS A 141 -75.03 -80.97 16.01
N GLY A 142 -74.79 -80.17 17.05
CA GLY A 142 -74.54 -80.64 18.42
C GLY A 142 -75.79 -81.13 19.19
N ASN A 143 -77.00 -80.76 18.75
CA ASN A 143 -78.25 -81.14 19.41
C ASN A 143 -78.86 -82.47 18.92
N GLU A 144 -78.27 -83.10 17.89
CA GLU A 144 -78.67 -84.42 17.35
C GLU A 144 -77.76 -85.57 17.84
N ILE A 145 -76.71 -85.26 18.62
CA ILE A 145 -75.69 -86.21 19.11
C ILE A 145 -75.87 -86.47 20.63
N LEU A 146 -77.06 -86.22 21.18
CA LEU A 146 -77.40 -86.49 22.58
C LEU A 146 -78.33 -87.70 22.80
N GLU A 147 -78.78 -88.36 21.73
CA GLU A 147 -79.72 -89.51 21.80
C GLU A 147 -79.05 -90.88 21.57
N LEU A 148 -77.74 -90.92 21.30
CA LEU A 148 -76.97 -92.14 21.04
C LEU A 148 -75.69 -92.20 21.90
N LYS A 149 -75.84 -92.00 23.21
CA LYS A 149 -74.72 -92.18 24.16
C LYS A 149 -75.17 -92.76 25.50
N TYR A 150 -75.95 -93.83 25.43
CA TYR A 150 -76.29 -94.68 26.56
C TYR A 150 -76.10 -96.16 26.16
N SER A 151 -74.85 -96.64 26.09
CA SER A 151 -74.49 -98.06 26.32
C SER A 151 -73.01 -98.32 26.08
N LEU A 152 -72.31 -98.78 27.14
CA LEU A 152 -71.02 -99.51 27.15
C LEU A 152 -69.77 -98.73 26.67
N GLU A 153 -68.61 -98.69 27.33
CA GLU A 153 -68.03 -99.62 28.30
C GLU A 153 -66.78 -99.01 28.96
N SER A 154 -66.72 -99.06 30.29
CA SER A 154 -65.71 -98.41 31.13
C SER A 154 -64.48 -99.30 31.34
N LYS A 155 -63.36 -98.98 30.65
CA LYS A 155 -61.96 -99.11 31.11
C LYS A 155 -60.92 -98.65 30.07
N GLU A 156 -61.27 -98.58 28.78
CA GLU A 156 -60.45 -97.91 27.75
C GLU A 156 -60.64 -96.39 27.77
N GLU A 157 -61.81 -95.90 28.18
CA GLU A 157 -62.11 -94.46 28.34
C GLU A 157 -61.24 -93.75 29.37
N LEU A 158 -60.74 -94.45 30.40
CA LEU A 158 -59.90 -93.87 31.44
C LEU A 158 -58.45 -93.68 30.96
N LYS A 159 -57.96 -94.58 30.09
CA LYS A 159 -56.68 -94.41 29.38
C LYS A 159 -56.79 -93.35 28.29
N ALA A 160 -57.86 -93.37 27.50
CA ALA A 160 -58.14 -92.34 26.49
C ALA A 160 -58.28 -90.95 27.11
N LYS A 161 -58.98 -90.79 28.26
CA LYS A 161 -59.06 -89.50 28.97
C LYS A 161 -57.73 -89.04 29.56
N THR A 162 -56.88 -89.97 30.01
CA THR A 162 -55.54 -89.63 30.50
C THR A 162 -54.63 -89.19 29.34
N GLU A 163 -54.68 -89.88 28.20
CA GLU A 163 -54.00 -89.47 26.97
C GLU A 163 -54.55 -88.15 26.40
N GLU A 164 -55.87 -87.92 26.46
CA GLU A 164 -56.48 -86.65 26.07
C GLU A 164 -56.03 -85.51 26.98
N LEU A 165 -56.01 -85.71 28.31
CA LEU A 165 -55.49 -84.74 29.27
C LEU A 165 -54.00 -84.44 29.04
N LEU A 166 -53.19 -85.46 28.76
CA LEU A 166 -51.77 -85.27 28.40
C LEU A 166 -51.63 -84.55 27.05
N SER A 167 -52.47 -84.87 26.06
CA SER A 167 -52.49 -84.17 24.77
C SER A 167 -52.92 -82.71 24.92
N LEU A 168 -53.88 -82.43 25.80
CA LEU A 168 -54.35 -81.09 26.10
C LEU A 168 -53.28 -80.31 26.87
N SER A 169 -52.62 -80.95 27.84
CA SER A 169 -51.50 -80.35 28.57
C SER A 169 -50.33 -80.03 27.65
N ARG A 170 -50.02 -80.91 26.69
CA ARG A 170 -48.99 -80.64 25.66
C ARG A 170 -49.41 -79.53 24.71
N LYS A 171 -50.65 -79.54 24.22
CA LYS A 171 -51.21 -78.47 23.37
C LYS A 171 -51.17 -77.11 24.08
N LYS A 172 -51.58 -77.06 25.35
CA LYS A 172 -51.53 -75.85 26.17
C LYS A 172 -50.10 -75.43 26.50
N GLY A 173 -49.18 -76.38 26.73
CA GLY A 173 -47.76 -76.09 26.89
C GLY A 173 -47.13 -75.47 25.64
N ASN A 174 -47.45 -76.00 24.45
CA ASN A 174 -47.01 -75.45 23.17
C ASN A 174 -47.58 -74.04 22.93
N GLU A 175 -48.88 -73.83 23.20
CA GLU A 175 -49.53 -72.52 23.10
C GLU A 175 -48.88 -71.50 24.04
N ILE A 176 -48.51 -71.89 25.26
CA ILE A 176 -47.78 -71.02 26.20
C ILE A 176 -46.38 -70.68 25.68
N LEU A 177 -45.65 -71.63 25.09
CA LEU A 177 -44.32 -71.37 24.52
C LEU A 177 -44.40 -70.45 23.29
N GLU A 178 -45.39 -70.67 22.43
CA GLU A 178 -45.63 -69.81 21.26
C GLU A 178 -46.00 -68.38 21.67
N LEU A 179 -46.85 -68.23 22.68
CA LEU A 179 -47.18 -66.92 23.26
C LEU A 179 -45.97 -66.26 23.92
N LYS A 180 -45.11 -67.00 24.61
CA LYS A 180 -43.85 -66.47 25.19
C LYS A 180 -42.87 -66.01 24.12
N TYR A 181 -42.67 -66.83 23.09
CA TYR A 181 -41.81 -66.47 21.96
C TYR A 181 -42.33 -65.24 21.23
N SER A 182 -43.65 -65.17 21.00
CA SER A 182 -44.27 -64.00 20.39
C SER A 182 -44.14 -62.76 21.27
N LEU A 183 -44.29 -62.88 22.60
CA LEU A 183 -44.10 -61.79 23.54
C LEU A 183 -42.66 -61.27 23.52
N GLU A 184 -41.67 -62.16 23.60
CA GLU A 184 -40.24 -61.83 23.57
C GLU A 184 -39.86 -61.17 22.23
N SER A 185 -40.33 -61.71 21.11
CA SER A 185 -40.16 -61.08 19.79
C SER A 185 -40.78 -59.68 19.73
N LYS A 186 -41.91 -59.45 20.39
CA LYS A 186 -42.55 -58.12 20.45
C LYS A 186 -41.84 -57.17 21.41
N GLU A 187 -41.27 -57.67 22.50
CA GLU A 187 -40.42 -56.88 23.40
C GLU A 187 -39.14 -56.41 22.69
N ASP A 188 -38.51 -57.29 21.90
CA ASP A 188 -37.34 -56.95 21.08
C ASP A 188 -37.66 -55.92 19.99
N GLU A 189 -38.78 -56.07 19.28
CA GLU A 189 -39.26 -55.06 18.33
C GLU A 189 -39.49 -53.70 19.01
N LEU A 190 -40.07 -53.70 20.21
CA LEU A 190 -40.36 -52.49 20.96
C LEU A 190 -39.06 -51.81 21.44
N ASN A 191 -38.07 -52.58 21.88
CA ASN A 191 -36.75 -52.05 22.24
C ASN A 191 -36.03 -51.44 21.03
N LYS A 192 -36.04 -52.11 19.87
CA LYS A 192 -35.49 -51.54 18.62
C LYS A 192 -36.17 -50.24 18.22
N LEU A 193 -37.50 -50.19 18.31
CA LEU A 193 -38.25 -48.96 18.03
C LEU A 193 -37.93 -47.85 19.04
N ARG A 194 -37.74 -48.17 20.33
CA ARG A 194 -37.28 -47.19 21.33
C ARG A 194 -35.91 -46.63 20.99
N ASP A 195 -34.96 -47.48 20.60
CA ASP A 195 -33.61 -47.04 20.22
C ASP A 195 -33.62 -46.18 18.93
N GLN A 196 -34.50 -46.52 17.98
CA GLN A 196 -34.74 -45.67 16.81
C GLN A 196 -35.34 -44.31 17.18
N VAL A 197 -36.31 -44.28 18.10
CA VAL A 197 -36.89 -43.02 18.57
C VAL A 197 -35.88 -42.16 19.33
N THR A 198 -35.01 -42.76 20.16
CA THR A 198 -33.99 -42.01 20.89
C THR A 198 -32.92 -41.45 19.95
N SER A 199 -32.46 -42.23 18.97
CA SER A 199 -31.50 -41.76 17.95
C SER A 199 -32.08 -40.67 17.03
N LEU A 200 -33.35 -40.79 16.62
CA LEU A 200 -34.03 -39.73 15.87
C LEU A 200 -34.18 -38.47 16.72
N LYS A 201 -34.47 -38.61 18.02
CA LYS A 201 -34.59 -37.47 18.93
C LYS A 201 -33.26 -36.75 19.11
N THR A 202 -32.15 -37.48 19.31
CA THR A 202 -30.82 -36.87 19.44
C THR A 202 -30.37 -36.20 18.14
N SER A 203 -30.68 -36.81 16.98
CA SER A 203 -30.43 -36.19 15.67
C SER A 203 -31.23 -34.90 15.49
N ASN A 204 -32.50 -34.88 15.88
CA ASN A 204 -33.33 -33.68 15.79
C ASN A 204 -32.84 -32.57 16.73
N GLU A 205 -32.41 -32.89 17.95
CA GLU A 205 -31.79 -31.92 18.88
C GLU A 205 -30.48 -31.33 18.31
N GLN A 206 -29.67 -32.15 17.62
CA GLN A 206 -28.46 -31.67 16.93
C GLN A 206 -28.80 -30.76 15.75
N LEU A 207 -29.77 -31.14 14.91
CA LEU A 207 -30.23 -30.30 13.79
C LEU A 207 -30.83 -28.98 14.27
N GLN A 208 -31.60 -29.01 15.36
CA GLN A 208 -32.15 -27.80 15.98
C GLN A 208 -31.03 -26.89 16.49
N LYS A 209 -30.03 -27.44 17.17
CA LYS A 209 -28.86 -26.67 17.63
C LYS A 209 -28.08 -26.07 16.47
N GLN A 210 -27.86 -26.82 15.40
CA GLN A 210 -27.22 -26.30 14.18
C GLN A 210 -28.04 -25.18 13.53
N SER A 211 -29.37 -25.30 13.52
CA SER A 211 -30.27 -24.25 13.03
C SER A 211 -30.16 -22.99 13.87
N GLU A 212 -30.18 -23.11 15.19
CA GLU A 212 -30.00 -21.98 16.13
C GLU A 212 -28.63 -21.31 15.96
N ASP A 213 -27.55 -22.08 15.82
CA ASP A 213 -26.20 -21.56 15.57
C ASP A 213 -26.12 -20.80 14.23
N MET A 214 -26.76 -21.32 13.17
CA MET A 214 -26.83 -20.64 11.87
C MET A 214 -27.66 -19.35 11.93
N ILE A 215 -28.76 -19.34 12.69
CA ILE A 215 -29.56 -18.13 12.92
C ILE A 215 -28.75 -17.08 13.67
N ASN A 216 -27.98 -17.47 14.69
CA ASN A 216 -27.12 -16.56 15.46
C ASN A 216 -26.02 -15.97 14.58
N LYS A 217 -25.34 -16.78 13.76
CA LYS A 217 -24.35 -16.29 12.78
C LYS A 217 -24.96 -15.31 11.77
N LEU A 218 -26.17 -15.60 11.29
CA LEU A 218 -26.88 -14.72 10.36
C LEU A 218 -27.27 -13.38 11.02
N LYS A 219 -27.61 -13.41 12.31
CA LYS A 219 -27.87 -12.20 13.10
C LYS A 219 -26.59 -11.38 13.30
N GLU A 220 -25.49 -12.02 13.69
CA GLU A 220 -24.18 -11.36 13.85
C GLU A 220 -23.70 -10.73 12.54
N ALA A 221 -23.85 -11.43 11.41
CA ALA A 221 -23.51 -10.89 10.09
C ALA A 221 -24.37 -9.67 9.72
N LYS A 222 -25.67 -9.68 10.04
CA LYS A 222 -26.56 -8.53 9.84
C LYS A 222 -26.17 -7.34 10.71
N ASP A 223 -25.82 -7.57 11.98
CA ASP A 223 -25.40 -6.51 12.90
C ASP A 223 -24.06 -5.90 12.45
N GLN A 224 -23.12 -6.72 11.97
CA GLN A 224 -21.87 -6.25 11.36
C GLN A 224 -22.13 -5.43 10.09
N HIS A 225 -23.02 -5.89 9.20
CA HIS A 225 -23.40 -5.15 7.99
C HIS A 225 -24.03 -3.79 8.33
N ALA A 226 -24.96 -3.74 9.27
CA ALA A 226 -25.59 -2.50 9.72
C ALA A 226 -24.55 -1.52 10.30
N SER A 227 -23.59 -2.02 11.09
CA SER A 227 -22.48 -1.19 11.61
C SER A 227 -21.58 -0.65 10.50
N MET A 228 -21.29 -1.44 9.47
CA MET A 228 -20.52 -0.97 8.31
C MET A 228 -21.29 0.07 7.49
N GLU A 229 -22.59 -0.14 7.24
CA GLU A 229 -23.44 0.85 6.57
C GLU A 229 -23.49 2.18 7.32
N GLU A 230 -23.57 2.15 8.65
CA GLU A 230 -23.55 3.36 9.48
C GLU A 230 -22.23 4.12 9.33
N LYS A 231 -21.09 3.41 9.31
CA LYS A 231 -19.76 4.00 9.07
C LYS A 231 -19.68 4.64 7.67
N PHE A 232 -20.09 3.92 6.63
CA PHE A 232 -20.10 4.47 5.26
C PHE A 232 -21.02 5.69 5.14
N ARG A 233 -22.17 5.68 5.80
CA ARG A 233 -23.08 6.83 5.83
C ARG A 233 -22.45 8.02 6.53
N ASN A 234 -21.71 7.80 7.62
CA ASN A 234 -20.98 8.84 8.32
C ASN A 234 -19.84 9.41 7.47
N GLU A 235 -19.07 8.56 6.79
CA GLU A 235 -18.01 8.98 5.86
C GLU A 235 -18.56 9.76 4.66
N LEU A 236 -19.69 9.31 4.10
CA LEU A 236 -20.37 10.02 3.02
C LEU A 236 -20.81 11.41 3.47
N ASN A 237 -21.40 11.52 4.66
CA ASN A 237 -21.80 12.81 5.23
C ASN A 237 -20.60 13.73 5.49
N ALA A 238 -19.46 13.19 5.94
CA ALA A 238 -18.23 13.96 6.12
C ALA A 238 -17.68 14.46 4.77
N ASN A 239 -17.66 13.61 3.74
CA ASN A 239 -17.24 13.98 2.39
C ASN A 239 -18.15 15.04 1.76
N ILE A 240 -19.48 14.94 1.96
CA ILE A 240 -20.43 15.97 1.50
C ILE A 240 -20.12 17.31 2.18
N LYS A 241 -19.90 17.33 3.50
CA LYS A 241 -19.53 18.56 4.23
C LYS A 241 -18.23 19.16 3.71
N LEU A 242 -17.21 18.33 3.49
CA LEU A 242 -15.93 18.78 2.97
C LEU A 242 -16.06 19.33 1.53
N SER A 243 -16.84 18.67 0.68
CA SER A 243 -17.12 19.14 -0.67
C SER A 243 -17.86 20.48 -0.68
N ASN A 244 -18.79 20.69 0.25
CA ASN A 244 -19.49 21.96 0.38
C ASN A 244 -18.55 23.07 0.85
N LEU A 245 -17.68 22.80 1.83
CA LEU A 245 -16.66 23.75 2.28
C LEU A 245 -15.70 24.15 1.15
N TYR A 246 -15.20 23.19 0.36
CA TYR A 246 -14.35 23.51 -0.79
C TYR A 246 -15.09 24.30 -1.87
N LYS A 247 -16.39 24.06 -2.05
CA LYS A 247 -17.21 24.83 -2.99
C LYS A 247 -17.41 26.27 -2.52
N GLU A 248 -17.64 26.48 -1.22
CA GLU A 248 -17.73 27.80 -0.61
C GLU A 248 -16.39 28.55 -0.69
N GLU A 249 -15.28 27.89 -0.34
CA GLU A 249 -13.94 28.49 -0.40
C GLU A 249 -13.54 28.85 -1.85
N ALA A 250 -13.91 28.02 -2.83
CA ALA A 250 -13.72 28.32 -4.24
C ALA A 250 -14.52 29.54 -4.69
N ALA A 251 -15.79 29.66 -4.27
CA ALA A 251 -16.63 30.82 -4.57
C ALA A 251 -16.08 32.11 -3.92
N ASP A 252 -15.59 32.02 -2.68
CA ASP A 252 -14.93 33.14 -2.00
C ASP A 252 -13.60 33.55 -2.67
N ALA A 253 -12.86 32.60 -3.23
CA ALA A 253 -11.65 32.88 -4.00
C ALA A 253 -11.98 33.54 -5.36
N GLU A 254 -13.05 33.08 -6.02
CA GLU A 254 -13.53 33.64 -7.29
C GLU A 254 -13.99 35.09 -7.11
N THR A 255 -14.80 35.37 -6.09
CA THR A 255 -15.24 36.74 -5.75
C THR A 255 -14.06 37.67 -5.44
N LYS A 256 -13.06 37.21 -4.66
CA LYS A 256 -11.84 37.99 -4.41
C LYS A 256 -11.02 38.22 -5.68
N SER A 257 -10.95 37.24 -6.58
CA SER A 257 -10.28 37.39 -7.86
C SER A 257 -10.99 38.45 -8.72
N GLU A 258 -12.32 38.44 -8.77
CA GLU A 258 -13.09 39.46 -9.48
C GLU A 258 -12.86 40.86 -8.90
N GLU A 259 -12.84 41.00 -7.57
CA GLU A 259 -12.56 42.27 -6.89
C GLU A 259 -11.14 42.78 -7.21
N LEU A 260 -10.13 41.90 -7.18
CA LEU A 260 -8.76 42.25 -7.55
C LEU A 260 -8.66 42.64 -9.02
N SER A 261 -9.32 41.92 -9.93
CA SER A 261 -9.38 42.30 -11.34
C SER A 261 -9.98 43.69 -11.53
N ARG A 262 -11.11 44.00 -10.85
CA ARG A 262 -11.69 45.35 -10.89
C ARG A 262 -10.74 46.42 -10.37
N ALA A 263 -10.02 46.16 -9.27
CA ALA A 263 -9.03 47.08 -8.73
C ALA A 263 -7.85 47.31 -9.69
N VAL A 264 -7.39 46.26 -10.37
CA VAL A 264 -6.35 46.36 -11.40
C VAL A 264 -6.84 47.19 -12.58
N ASP A 265 -8.07 46.98 -13.05
CA ASP A 265 -8.66 47.76 -14.14
C ASP A 265 -8.78 49.25 -13.78
N GLU A 266 -9.17 49.56 -12.54
CA GLU A 266 -9.20 50.94 -12.04
C GLU A 266 -7.81 51.57 -11.97
N LEU A 267 -6.80 50.83 -11.49
CA LEU A 267 -5.41 51.31 -11.46
C LEU A 267 -4.85 51.53 -12.87
N GLN A 268 -5.12 50.63 -13.81
CA GLN A 268 -4.72 50.79 -15.22
C GLN A 268 -5.37 52.03 -15.83
N LYS A 269 -6.64 52.30 -15.52
CA LYS A 269 -7.35 53.50 -15.97
C LYS A 269 -6.70 54.77 -15.40
N LEU A 270 -6.44 54.81 -14.09
CA LEU A 270 -5.76 55.95 -13.45
C LEU A 270 -4.35 56.19 -14.00
N LEU A 271 -3.59 55.12 -14.26
CA LEU A 271 -2.26 55.22 -14.87
C LEU A 271 -2.35 55.81 -16.29
N LYS A 272 -3.33 55.38 -17.07
CA LYS A 272 -3.58 55.92 -18.42
C LYS A 272 -3.93 57.40 -18.37
N ASP A 273 -4.86 57.79 -17.51
CA ASP A 273 -5.28 59.18 -17.33
C ASP A 273 -4.11 60.06 -16.87
N ALA A 274 -3.27 59.57 -15.95
CA ALA A 274 -2.05 60.27 -15.52
C ALA A 274 -1.01 60.38 -16.64
N GLY A 275 -0.86 59.35 -17.48
CA GLY A 275 0.01 59.37 -18.64
C GLY A 275 -0.44 60.40 -19.69
N GLU A 276 -1.74 60.48 -19.97
CA GLU A 276 -2.31 61.49 -20.86
C GLU A 276 -2.14 62.91 -20.31
N ALA A 277 -2.35 63.11 -18.99
CA ALA A 277 -2.12 64.40 -18.33
C ALA A 277 -0.65 64.84 -18.37
N ASN A 278 0.29 63.92 -18.14
CA ASN A 278 1.72 64.21 -18.25
C ASN A 278 2.12 64.59 -19.67
N LYS A 279 1.61 63.87 -20.67
CA LYS A 279 1.85 64.19 -22.08
C LYS A 279 1.37 65.60 -22.42
N PHE A 280 0.17 65.97 -21.97
CA PHE A 280 -0.36 67.32 -22.15
C PHE A 280 0.52 68.39 -21.47
N LEU A 281 1.04 68.11 -20.26
CA LEU A 281 1.95 69.00 -19.55
C LEU A 281 3.31 69.15 -20.26
N GLU A 282 3.87 68.05 -20.78
CA GLU A 282 5.11 68.06 -21.57
C GLU A 282 4.95 68.89 -22.84
N GLU A 283 3.84 68.71 -23.58
CA GLU A 283 3.52 69.50 -24.77
C GLU A 283 3.44 70.99 -24.43
N LYS A 284 2.76 71.35 -23.34
CA LYS A 284 2.70 72.74 -22.86
C LYS A 284 4.07 73.29 -22.46
N LEU A 285 4.88 72.50 -21.77
CA LEU A 285 6.21 72.93 -21.32
C LEU A 285 7.12 73.17 -22.53
N GLN A 286 7.05 72.30 -23.55
CA GLN A 286 7.75 72.47 -24.81
C GLN A 286 7.30 73.73 -25.56
N GLU A 287 6.01 74.02 -25.63
CA GLU A 287 5.50 75.27 -26.20
C GLU A 287 6.05 76.51 -25.46
N THR A 288 6.06 76.48 -24.13
CA THR A 288 6.61 77.60 -23.34
C THR A 288 8.12 77.76 -23.51
N ASN A 289 8.88 76.67 -23.62
CA ASN A 289 10.31 76.71 -23.92
C ASN A 289 10.56 77.28 -25.31
N ASN A 290 9.83 76.84 -26.33
CA ASN A 290 9.96 77.36 -27.70
C ASN A 290 9.65 78.87 -27.74
N ALA A 291 8.63 79.32 -27.01
CA ALA A 291 8.31 80.74 -26.88
C ALA A 291 9.42 81.51 -26.17
N ALA A 292 9.97 80.97 -25.08
CA ALA A 292 11.08 81.57 -24.35
C ALA A 292 12.35 81.67 -25.22
N GLU A 293 12.71 80.60 -25.94
CA GLU A 293 13.84 80.59 -26.88
C GLU A 293 13.69 81.65 -27.96
N LYS A 294 12.48 81.81 -28.51
CA LYS A 294 12.18 82.88 -29.47
C LYS A 294 12.41 84.27 -28.86
N THR A 295 11.89 84.53 -27.65
CA THR A 295 12.11 85.81 -26.98
C THR A 295 13.59 86.08 -26.66
N VAL A 296 14.34 85.04 -26.28
CA VAL A 296 15.79 85.13 -26.07
C VAL A 296 16.51 85.44 -27.39
N GLY A 297 16.07 84.85 -28.50
CA GLY A 297 16.55 85.17 -29.85
C GLY A 297 16.33 86.64 -30.20
N ASP A 298 15.08 87.12 -30.07
CA ASP A 298 14.71 88.51 -30.34
C ASP A 298 15.51 89.50 -29.48
N LEU A 299 15.72 89.18 -28.19
CA LEU A 299 16.53 89.99 -27.28
C LEU A 299 18.02 89.98 -27.68
N LYS A 300 18.57 88.84 -28.10
CA LYS A 300 19.96 88.75 -28.59
C LYS A 300 20.16 89.60 -29.85
N GLU A 301 19.22 89.56 -30.79
CA GLU A 301 19.26 90.42 -31.99
C GLU A 301 19.19 91.90 -31.61
N ARG A 302 18.33 92.26 -30.64
CA ARG A 302 18.25 93.62 -30.14
C ARG A 302 19.55 94.06 -29.46
N ILE A 303 20.15 93.21 -28.63
CA ILE A 303 21.46 93.47 -28.01
C ILE A 303 22.51 93.70 -29.10
N GLN A 304 22.60 92.83 -30.11
CA GLN A 304 23.55 93.03 -31.22
C GLN A 304 23.32 94.34 -31.98
N SER A 305 22.06 94.76 -32.16
CA SER A 305 21.75 96.06 -32.79
C SER A 305 22.23 97.24 -31.93
N LEU A 306 22.02 97.16 -30.61
CA LEU A 306 22.44 98.19 -29.66
C LEU A 306 23.96 98.22 -29.50
N GLU A 307 24.64 97.07 -29.51
CA GLU A 307 26.11 96.97 -29.50
C GLU A 307 26.70 97.66 -30.73
N LYS A 308 26.15 97.43 -31.92
CA LYS A 308 26.57 98.14 -33.16
C LYS A 308 26.33 99.65 -33.09
N GLU A 309 25.21 100.07 -32.52
CA GLU A 309 24.93 101.50 -32.29
C GLU A 309 25.94 102.11 -31.29
N LEU A 310 26.31 101.35 -30.25
CA LEU A 310 27.28 101.77 -29.24
C LEU A 310 28.71 101.85 -29.81
N ASP A 311 29.10 100.91 -30.67
CA ASP A 311 30.36 100.96 -31.42
C ASP A 311 30.40 102.18 -32.35
N ASN A 312 29.31 102.47 -33.07
CA ASN A 312 29.19 103.68 -33.89
C ASN A 312 29.26 104.97 -33.06
N ALA A 313 28.63 104.98 -31.88
CA ALA A 313 28.69 106.11 -30.95
C ALA A 313 30.09 106.30 -30.35
N ASN A 314 30.80 105.21 -30.08
CA ASN A 314 32.18 105.22 -29.61
C ASN A 314 33.16 105.65 -30.72
N GLU A 315 32.94 105.29 -31.99
CA GLU A 315 33.67 105.84 -33.13
C GLU A 315 33.45 107.36 -33.26
N LEU A 316 32.21 107.85 -33.09
CA LEU A 316 31.91 109.28 -33.10
C LEU A 316 32.58 110.01 -31.92
N LEU A 317 32.62 109.41 -30.73
CA LEU A 317 33.33 109.96 -29.56
C LEU A 317 34.85 109.96 -29.74
N SER A 318 35.42 108.98 -30.46
CA SER A 318 36.85 108.95 -30.78
C SER A 318 37.31 110.05 -31.75
N SER A 319 36.37 110.66 -32.49
CA SER A 319 36.61 111.81 -33.39
C SER A 319 36.47 113.18 -32.71
N ALA A 320 36.04 113.25 -31.44
CA ALA A 320 35.87 114.48 -30.68
C ALA A 320 36.97 114.64 -29.59
N LYS A 321 37.99 115.41 -29.96
CA LYS A 321 39.12 115.91 -29.15
C LYS A 321 38.83 116.29 -27.68
N ILE A 322 39.80 115.94 -26.82
CA ILE A 322 40.51 116.82 -25.86
C ILE A 322 39.70 117.54 -24.76
N ARG A 323 40.07 117.21 -23.49
CA ARG A 323 40.38 118.08 -22.32
C ARG A 323 39.72 117.54 -21.03
N GLY A 324 40.54 117.13 -20.04
CA GLY A 324 40.10 116.76 -18.68
C GLY A 324 39.74 117.97 -17.80
N PRO A 325 39.69 117.88 -16.44
CA PRO A 325 40.05 116.77 -15.54
C PRO A 325 39.07 116.54 -14.34
N ALA A 326 39.50 115.72 -13.36
CA ALA A 326 38.97 115.46 -12.01
C ALA A 326 37.86 114.37 -11.92
N GLY A 327 37.95 113.35 -11.06
CA GLY A 327 38.94 112.97 -10.05
C GLY A 327 38.48 111.68 -9.37
N THR A 328 39.38 111.06 -8.58
CA THR A 328 39.13 110.06 -7.50
C THR A 328 38.39 108.77 -7.89
N ALA A 329 38.78 107.55 -7.55
CA ALA A 329 39.78 107.04 -6.63
C ALA A 329 39.91 105.52 -6.87
N VAL A 330 41.15 105.02 -6.82
CA VAL A 330 41.57 103.77 -6.14
C VAL A 330 41.38 102.39 -6.84
N LEU A 331 42.51 101.94 -7.40
CA LEU A 331 43.24 100.65 -7.25
C LEU A 331 42.55 99.32 -7.67
N THR A 332 42.90 98.70 -8.82
CA THR A 332 44.04 97.78 -9.18
C THR A 332 43.94 96.37 -8.57
N GLU A 333 43.79 95.30 -9.38
CA GLU A 333 44.87 94.46 -9.98
C GLU A 333 45.61 93.62 -8.89
N GLU A 334 46.02 92.37 -9.05
CA GLU A 334 46.02 91.37 -10.11
C GLU A 334 46.48 90.05 -9.45
N GLN A 335 46.30 88.96 -10.19
CA GLN A 335 46.92 87.64 -10.15
C GLN A 335 48.20 87.40 -9.31
N MET A 336 48.32 86.21 -8.71
CA MET A 336 49.39 85.22 -9.02
C MET A 336 49.38 84.00 -8.07
N THR A 337 49.68 82.86 -8.68
CA THR A 337 49.81 81.46 -8.23
C THR A 337 50.83 81.19 -7.11
N THR A 338 50.69 80.07 -6.35
CA THR A 338 51.69 78.98 -6.16
C THR A 338 51.37 77.95 -5.03
N MET A 339 51.14 76.69 -5.45
CA MET A 339 51.62 75.37 -4.94
C MET A 339 51.79 75.11 -3.41
N SER A 340 51.06 74.15 -2.79
CA SER A 340 51.40 72.69 -2.58
C SER A 340 52.13 72.43 -1.23
N PRO A 341 52.30 71.21 -0.63
CA PRO A 341 51.59 69.91 -0.57
C PRO A 341 51.44 69.30 0.86
N THR A 342 50.68 68.20 0.97
CA THR A 342 50.73 67.06 1.92
C THR A 342 51.92 66.94 2.91
N ALA A 343 51.67 66.87 4.23
CA ALA A 343 52.44 66.03 5.17
C ALA A 343 51.82 65.94 6.59
N ALA A 344 51.52 64.71 7.00
CA ALA A 344 51.72 64.15 8.35
C ALA A 344 50.99 64.83 9.53
N ALA A 345 49.79 64.35 9.87
CA ALA A 345 49.61 63.23 10.81
C ALA A 345 49.78 63.59 12.30
N VAL A 346 48.62 63.65 12.97
CA VAL A 346 48.34 63.12 14.31
C VAL A 346 49.00 63.81 15.52
N SER A 347 48.11 64.15 16.46
CA SER A 347 48.30 64.55 17.86
C SER A 347 48.37 66.06 18.15
N LYS A 348 47.60 66.48 19.17
CA LYS A 348 47.76 67.66 20.06
C LYS A 348 46.60 68.68 20.00
N ILE A 349 45.58 68.43 20.83
CA ILE A 349 44.93 69.56 21.51
C ILE A 349 45.64 69.69 22.86
N LYS A 350 46.38 70.79 23.05
CA LYS A 350 47.01 71.18 24.31
C LYS A 350 46.61 72.62 24.66
N PRO A 351 46.58 72.99 25.95
CA PRO A 351 46.34 74.37 26.36
C PRO A 351 47.49 75.25 25.84
N GLY A 352 47.19 76.23 24.97
CA GLY A 352 48.18 77.14 24.37
C GLY A 352 48.10 77.33 22.84
N MET A 353 47.16 76.68 22.15
CA MET A 353 46.97 76.83 20.69
C MET A 353 46.57 78.26 20.30
N LYS A 354 47.11 78.76 19.18
CA LYS A 354 46.76 80.07 18.62
C LYS A 354 45.36 80.02 18.01
N LEU A 355 44.64 81.15 17.97
CA LEU A 355 43.25 81.24 17.48
C LEU A 355 43.05 80.60 16.09
N THR A 356 44.03 80.74 15.20
CA THR A 356 44.05 80.12 13.87
C THR A 356 44.10 78.58 13.92
N GLU A 357 44.78 77.99 14.90
CA GLU A 357 44.84 76.53 15.10
C GLU A 357 43.53 75.96 15.67
N LEU A 358 42.85 76.73 16.53
CA LEU A 358 41.50 76.40 17.00
C LEU A 358 40.47 76.42 15.86
N TYR A 359 40.61 77.39 14.95
CA TYR A 359 39.73 77.52 13.80
C TYR A 359 39.93 76.37 12.78
N THR A 360 41.16 75.95 12.51
CA THR A 360 41.42 74.78 11.66
C THR A 360 40.90 73.48 12.28
N ALA A 361 41.11 73.26 13.58
CA ALA A 361 40.57 72.08 14.27
C ALA A 361 39.03 72.05 14.26
N TYR A 362 38.38 73.22 14.36
CA TYR A 362 36.93 73.34 14.22
C TYR A 362 36.46 72.96 12.81
N LEU A 363 37.13 73.48 11.78
CA LEU A 363 36.79 73.18 10.38
C LEU A 363 36.96 71.68 10.05
N GLU A 364 38.04 71.05 10.53
CA GLU A 364 38.25 69.60 10.35
C GLU A 364 37.19 68.77 11.08
N SER A 365 36.84 69.14 12.32
CA SER A 365 35.75 68.48 13.05
C SER A 365 34.41 68.65 12.34
N GLN A 366 34.17 69.80 11.71
CA GLN A 366 32.97 70.05 10.92
C GLN A 366 32.94 69.22 9.63
N GLU A 367 34.09 69.05 8.96
CA GLU A 367 34.22 68.18 7.78
C GLU A 367 34.05 66.69 8.14
N GLN A 368 34.66 66.23 9.23
CA GLN A 368 34.47 64.87 9.75
C GLN A 368 33.00 64.61 10.08
N LEU A 369 32.32 65.54 10.78
CA LEU A 369 30.89 65.44 11.05
C LEU A 369 30.05 65.37 9.75
N GLN A 370 30.44 66.09 8.70
CA GLN A 370 29.76 66.01 7.40
C GLN A 370 29.98 64.66 6.71
N LEU A 371 31.21 64.15 6.70
CA LEU A 371 31.54 62.84 6.16
C LEU A 371 30.81 61.73 6.90
N GLU A 372 30.78 61.80 8.23
CA GLU A 372 30.10 60.82 9.09
C GLU A 372 28.58 60.89 8.90
N ARG A 373 28.01 62.09 8.67
CA ARG A 373 26.59 62.23 8.27
C ARG A 373 26.31 61.64 6.89
N LEU A 374 27.21 61.78 5.93
CA LEU A 374 27.08 61.17 4.60
C LEU A 374 27.17 59.64 4.70
N GLU A 375 28.09 59.14 5.51
CA GLU A 375 28.24 57.71 5.75
C GLU A 375 27.03 57.13 6.49
N ASN A 376 26.49 57.84 7.49
CA ASN A 376 25.26 57.44 8.18
C ASN A 376 24.06 57.40 7.22
N LYS A 377 23.93 58.37 6.31
CA LYS A 377 22.92 58.34 5.23
C LYS A 377 23.10 57.13 4.31
N ARG A 378 24.34 56.82 3.93
CA ARG A 378 24.65 55.66 3.08
C ARG A 378 24.30 54.34 3.78
N VAL A 379 24.66 54.18 5.05
CA VAL A 379 24.35 52.98 5.84
C VAL A 379 22.85 52.84 6.07
N ASN A 380 22.14 53.91 6.41
CA ASN A 380 20.68 53.86 6.56
C ASN A 380 20.00 53.44 5.25
N LYS A 381 20.47 53.94 4.10
CA LYS A 381 19.97 53.50 2.80
C LYS A 381 20.15 51.99 2.59
N TYR A 382 21.34 51.45 2.88
CA TYR A 382 21.56 50.00 2.77
C TYR A 382 20.67 49.20 3.74
N LEU A 383 20.43 49.72 4.94
CA LEU A 383 19.53 49.07 5.90
C LEU A 383 18.08 49.06 5.39
N ASP A 384 17.62 50.18 4.82
CA ASP A 384 16.29 50.29 4.21
C ASP A 384 16.14 49.35 3.01
N ASP A 385 17.17 49.24 2.16
CA ASP A 385 17.21 48.31 1.02
C ASP A 385 17.11 46.85 1.51
N ILE A 386 17.85 46.48 2.56
CA ILE A 386 17.78 45.15 3.18
C ILE A 386 16.39 44.87 3.75
N VAL A 387 15.78 45.85 4.44
CA VAL A 387 14.44 45.70 5.01
C VAL A 387 13.41 45.48 3.91
N GLN A 388 13.45 46.27 2.83
CA GLN A 388 12.56 46.07 1.68
C GLN A 388 12.73 44.69 1.03
N GLU A 389 13.98 44.20 0.90
CA GLU A 389 14.23 42.88 0.33
C GLU A 389 13.66 41.76 1.23
N VAL A 390 13.80 41.89 2.54
CA VAL A 390 13.23 40.94 3.52
C VAL A 390 11.69 41.00 3.50
N GLU A 391 11.10 42.19 3.47
CA GLU A 391 9.66 42.40 3.39
C GLU A 391 9.07 41.85 2.08
N ALA A 392 9.78 41.99 0.96
CA ALA A 392 9.39 41.42 -0.32
C ALA A 392 9.45 39.89 -0.35
N LYS A 393 10.44 39.27 0.34
CA LYS A 393 10.61 37.81 0.39
C LYS A 393 9.67 37.13 1.41
N ALA A 394 9.28 37.81 2.48
CA ALA A 394 8.39 37.28 3.52
C ALA A 394 7.09 36.65 2.99
N PRO A 395 6.30 37.27 2.08
CA PRO A 395 5.08 36.66 1.56
C PRO A 395 5.35 35.44 0.66
N VAL A 396 6.47 35.40 -0.07
CA VAL A 396 6.85 34.24 -0.90
C VAL A 396 7.16 33.04 -0.03
N LEU A 397 7.95 33.22 1.03
CA LEU A 397 8.26 32.15 1.99
C LEU A 397 7.01 31.66 2.73
N LYS A 398 6.07 32.57 3.03
CA LYS A 398 4.79 32.18 3.63
C LYS A 398 3.96 31.32 2.66
N ARG A 399 3.79 31.74 1.41
CA ARG A 399 3.09 30.94 0.38
C ARG A 399 3.73 29.56 0.19
N GLN A 400 5.06 29.49 0.12
CA GLN A 400 5.77 28.22 0.00
C GLN A 400 5.51 27.30 1.21
N ARG A 401 5.47 27.84 2.43
CA ARG A 401 5.12 27.05 3.63
C ARG A 401 3.68 26.55 3.59
N ASP A 402 2.74 27.42 3.24
CA ASP A 402 1.32 27.08 3.17
C ASP A 402 1.06 26.01 2.09
N GLU A 403 1.74 26.10 0.94
CA GLU A 403 1.69 25.09 -0.12
C GLU A 403 2.34 23.77 0.29
N TYR A 404 3.49 23.82 0.96
CA TYR A 404 4.15 22.63 1.49
C TYR A 404 3.27 21.91 2.52
N GLU A 405 2.61 22.65 3.41
CA GLU A 405 1.69 22.08 4.39
C GLU A 405 0.45 21.45 3.72
N ARG A 406 -0.12 22.11 2.70
CA ARG A 406 -1.21 21.53 1.90
C ARG A 406 -0.78 20.24 1.18
N MET A 407 0.39 20.24 0.57
CA MET A 407 0.94 19.06 -0.10
C MET A 407 1.19 17.93 0.90
N GLN A 408 1.75 18.24 2.08
CA GLN A 408 1.99 17.26 3.14
C GLN A 408 0.67 16.61 3.60
N LYS A 409 -0.39 17.41 3.82
CA LYS A 409 -1.73 16.89 4.15
C LYS A 409 -2.30 16.01 3.03
N SER A 410 -2.11 16.40 1.77
CA SER A 410 -2.55 15.61 0.62
C SER A 410 -1.82 14.27 0.53
N VAL A 411 -0.49 14.25 0.72
CA VAL A 411 0.30 13.02 0.72
C VAL A 411 -0.15 12.09 1.85
N SER A 412 -0.33 12.60 3.07
CA SER A 412 -0.85 11.79 4.18
C SER A 412 -2.23 11.20 3.90
N SER A 413 -3.14 11.97 3.28
CA SER A 413 -4.46 11.48 2.89
C SER A 413 -4.39 10.40 1.81
N LEU A 414 -3.55 10.58 0.79
CA LEU A 414 -3.35 9.58 -0.26
C LEU A 414 -2.69 8.31 0.27
N SER A 415 -1.71 8.42 1.17
CA SER A 415 -1.09 7.28 1.84
C SER A 415 -2.10 6.49 2.68
N ALA A 416 -3.00 7.16 3.41
CA ALA A 416 -4.06 6.48 4.16
C ALA A 416 -5.05 5.74 3.24
N LYS A 417 -5.41 6.35 2.10
CA LYS A 417 -6.27 5.70 1.09
C LYS A 417 -5.58 4.48 0.45
N LEU A 418 -4.28 4.58 0.19
CA LEU A 418 -3.49 3.46 -0.32
C LEU A 418 -3.46 2.31 0.69
N GLU A 419 -3.17 2.59 1.96
CA GLU A 419 -3.15 1.57 3.02
C GLU A 419 -4.53 0.90 3.19
N GLN A 420 -5.61 1.67 3.07
CA GLN A 420 -6.98 1.11 3.10
C GLN A 420 -7.24 0.20 1.89
N ALA A 421 -6.83 0.60 0.69
CA ALA A 421 -6.96 -0.21 -0.52
C ALA A 421 -6.14 -1.51 -0.43
N GLU A 422 -4.91 -1.45 0.08
CA GLU A 422 -4.06 -2.63 0.29
C GLU A 422 -4.71 -3.62 1.29
N LYS A 423 -5.28 -3.11 2.39
CA LYS A 423 -6.02 -3.95 3.35
C LYS A 423 -7.24 -4.62 2.71
N GLU A 424 -7.97 -3.91 1.86
CA GLU A 424 -9.13 -4.47 1.17
C GLU A 424 -8.74 -5.53 0.13
N VAL A 425 -7.64 -5.31 -0.61
CA VAL A 425 -7.09 -6.31 -1.53
C VAL A 425 -6.71 -7.58 -0.78
N LEU A 426 -6.01 -7.47 0.35
CA LEU A 426 -5.67 -8.63 1.19
C LEU A 426 -6.91 -9.35 1.72
N ARG A 427 -7.95 -8.60 2.12
CA ARG A 427 -9.23 -9.17 2.57
C ARG A 427 -9.89 -9.98 1.45
N LEU A 428 -9.98 -9.41 0.26
CA LEU A 428 -10.57 -10.05 -0.92
C LEU A 428 -9.78 -11.27 -1.37
N GLN A 429 -8.44 -11.22 -1.33
CA GLN A 429 -7.59 -12.37 -1.61
C GLN A 429 -7.84 -13.52 -0.63
N ASN A 430 -7.92 -13.23 0.67
CA ASN A 430 -8.23 -14.25 1.67
C ASN A 430 -9.61 -14.88 1.44
N GLU A 431 -10.62 -14.06 1.11
CA GLU A 431 -11.98 -14.53 0.83
C GLU A 431 -12.02 -15.41 -0.44
N ALA A 432 -11.29 -15.02 -1.49
CA ALA A 432 -11.14 -15.81 -2.71
C ALA A 432 -10.43 -17.15 -2.46
N ASP A 433 -9.34 -17.14 -1.67
CA ASP A 433 -8.62 -18.36 -1.29
C ASP A 433 -9.48 -19.30 -0.46
N GLU A 434 -10.27 -18.77 0.48
CA GLU A 434 -11.23 -19.57 1.24
C GLU A 434 -12.34 -20.15 0.36
N SER A 435 -12.88 -19.36 -0.56
CA SER A 435 -13.88 -19.82 -1.53
C SER A 435 -13.32 -20.94 -2.41
N ASN A 436 -12.11 -20.76 -2.95
CA ASN A 436 -11.42 -21.76 -3.75
C ASN A 436 -11.17 -23.06 -2.97
N LYS A 437 -10.79 -22.97 -1.69
CA LYS A 437 -10.67 -24.14 -0.81
C LYS A 437 -12.01 -24.86 -0.66
N ARG A 438 -13.10 -24.13 -0.41
CA ARG A 438 -14.46 -24.72 -0.30
C ARG A 438 -14.90 -25.36 -1.62
N ALA A 439 -14.67 -24.70 -2.75
CA ALA A 439 -14.99 -25.24 -4.07
C ALA A 439 -14.23 -26.53 -4.36
N SER A 440 -12.91 -26.55 -4.09
CA SER A 440 -12.07 -27.74 -4.28
C SER A 440 -12.45 -28.90 -3.36
N LEU A 441 -12.98 -28.62 -2.16
CA LEU A 441 -13.54 -29.66 -1.27
C LEU A 441 -14.84 -30.24 -1.85
N LEU A 442 -15.78 -29.37 -2.26
CA LEU A 442 -17.04 -29.80 -2.84
C LEU A 442 -16.85 -30.56 -4.15
N GLU A 443 -15.89 -30.17 -4.98
CA GLU A 443 -15.54 -30.89 -6.22
C GLU A 443 -15.04 -32.31 -5.93
N ARG A 444 -14.17 -32.47 -4.92
CA ARG A 444 -13.71 -33.80 -4.48
C ARG A 444 -14.85 -34.65 -3.92
N ASP A 445 -15.75 -34.06 -3.15
CA ASP A 445 -16.90 -34.78 -2.60
C ASP A 445 -17.90 -35.18 -3.69
N ASN A 446 -18.15 -34.32 -4.68
CA ASN A 446 -18.94 -34.68 -5.86
C ASN A 446 -18.32 -35.86 -6.62
N GLN A 447 -17.01 -35.83 -6.88
CA GLN A 447 -16.31 -36.96 -7.52
C GLN A 447 -16.45 -38.26 -6.70
N ARG A 448 -16.41 -38.17 -5.36
CA ARG A 448 -16.64 -39.32 -4.48
C ARG A 448 -18.07 -39.83 -4.58
N PHE A 449 -19.06 -38.95 -4.60
CA PHE A 449 -20.47 -39.34 -4.74
C PHE A 449 -20.76 -39.95 -6.11
N ASP A 450 -20.19 -39.42 -7.19
CA ASP A 450 -20.32 -39.99 -8.54
C ASP A 450 -19.78 -41.43 -8.59
N LEU A 451 -18.61 -41.67 -7.98
CA LEU A 451 -18.04 -43.01 -7.85
C LEU A 451 -18.94 -43.94 -7.02
N GLN A 452 -19.43 -43.48 -5.86
CA GLN A 452 -20.36 -44.27 -5.04
C GLN A 452 -21.65 -44.61 -5.78
N GLN A 453 -22.18 -43.67 -6.58
CA GLN A 453 -23.38 -43.89 -7.39
C GLN A 453 -23.12 -44.90 -8.49
N ALA A 454 -21.98 -44.83 -9.18
CA ALA A 454 -21.57 -45.79 -10.20
C ALA A 454 -21.41 -47.20 -9.62
N ASP A 455 -20.74 -47.30 -8.46
CA ASP A 455 -20.55 -48.54 -7.70
C ASP A 455 -21.88 -49.17 -7.26
N LEU A 456 -22.81 -48.36 -6.73
CA LEU A 456 -24.14 -48.83 -6.34
C LEU A 456 -24.97 -49.27 -7.57
N ALA A 457 -24.91 -48.53 -8.67
CA ALA A 457 -25.57 -48.91 -9.91
C ALA A 457 -25.03 -50.25 -10.44
N GLN A 458 -23.71 -50.47 -10.34
CA GLN A 458 -23.09 -51.74 -10.71
C GLN A 458 -23.54 -52.89 -9.80
N GLN A 459 -23.61 -52.69 -8.48
CA GLN A 459 -24.16 -53.67 -7.53
C GLN A 459 -25.60 -54.05 -7.89
N VAL A 460 -26.47 -53.06 -8.10
CA VAL A 460 -27.87 -53.28 -8.47
C VAL A 460 -27.95 -54.06 -9.78
N ARG A 461 -27.12 -53.72 -10.78
CA ARG A 461 -27.06 -54.45 -12.05
C ARG A 461 -26.68 -55.91 -11.86
N VAL A 462 -25.63 -56.21 -11.09
CA VAL A 462 -25.19 -57.59 -10.80
C VAL A 462 -26.29 -58.38 -10.09
N LEU A 463 -26.90 -57.80 -9.07
CA LEU A 463 -27.99 -58.46 -8.33
C LEU A 463 -29.24 -58.70 -9.20
N LEU A 464 -29.57 -57.77 -10.10
CA LEU A 464 -30.68 -57.96 -11.04
C LEU A 464 -30.40 -59.08 -12.04
N ILE A 465 -29.16 -59.21 -12.53
CA ILE A 465 -28.76 -60.31 -13.41
C ILE A 465 -28.93 -61.66 -12.70
N GLU A 466 -28.37 -61.80 -11.50
CA GLU A 466 -28.48 -63.03 -10.70
C GLU A 466 -29.93 -63.40 -10.36
N LEU A 467 -30.78 -62.39 -10.12
CA LEU A 467 -32.21 -62.59 -9.85
C LEU A 467 -32.96 -63.10 -11.09
N GLU A 468 -32.66 -62.57 -12.27
CA GLU A 468 -33.25 -63.03 -13.53
C GLU A 468 -32.77 -64.45 -13.90
N GLU A 469 -31.50 -64.76 -13.66
CA GLU A 469 -30.96 -66.12 -13.83
C GLU A 469 -31.60 -67.12 -12.87
N ALA A 470 -31.82 -66.75 -11.61
CA ALA A 470 -32.53 -67.57 -10.63
C ALA A 470 -34.02 -67.81 -10.99
N ARG A 471 -34.62 -66.93 -11.78
CA ARG A 471 -35.99 -67.10 -12.34
C ARG A 471 -36.02 -68.01 -13.57
N GLY A 472 -34.88 -68.46 -14.07
CA GLY A 472 -34.76 -69.30 -15.25
C GLY A 472 -34.69 -68.51 -16.57
N ASN A 473 -34.55 -67.19 -16.52
CA ASN A 473 -34.29 -66.36 -17.69
C ASN A 473 -32.77 -66.31 -17.94
N HIS A 474 -32.31 -66.64 -19.15
CA HIS A 474 -30.90 -66.51 -19.48
C HIS A 474 -30.60 -65.05 -19.88
N VAL A 475 -29.84 -64.35 -19.06
CA VAL A 475 -29.35 -63.01 -19.37
C VAL A 475 -27.99 -63.14 -20.03
N LEU A 476 -27.82 -62.56 -21.21
CA LEU A 476 -26.51 -62.50 -21.86
C LEU A 476 -25.60 -61.59 -21.02
N HIS A 477 -24.63 -62.17 -20.34
CA HIS A 477 -23.47 -61.41 -19.88
C HIS A 477 -22.75 -60.90 -21.12
N GLU A 478 -22.71 -59.58 -21.32
CA GLU A 478 -21.67 -59.01 -22.19
C GLU A 478 -20.35 -59.56 -21.68
N GLU A 479 -19.70 -60.34 -22.53
CA GLU A 479 -18.65 -61.29 -22.21
C GLU A 479 -17.62 -60.73 -21.22
N ASP A 480 -17.19 -61.60 -20.31
CA ASP A 480 -15.97 -61.46 -19.53
C ASP A 480 -14.80 -61.11 -20.46
N VAL A 481 -14.60 -59.82 -20.73
CA VAL A 481 -13.39 -59.33 -21.39
C VAL A 481 -12.26 -59.56 -20.40
N SER A 482 -11.59 -60.70 -20.60
CA SER A 482 -10.29 -61.11 -20.08
C SER A 482 -9.76 -60.27 -18.91
N SER A 483 -9.70 -60.88 -17.73
CA SER A 483 -9.20 -60.34 -16.45
C SER A 483 -7.72 -59.88 -16.46
N ALA A 484 -7.11 -59.67 -17.63
CA ALA A 484 -5.70 -59.38 -17.79
C ALA A 484 -5.35 -57.88 -17.70
N ASP A 485 -6.31 -56.96 -17.90
CA ASP A 485 -6.04 -55.52 -17.99
C ASP A 485 -6.86 -54.66 -16.99
N VAL A 486 -6.90 -55.04 -15.71
CA VAL A 486 -7.43 -54.13 -14.66
C VAL A 486 -6.31 -53.16 -14.27
N SER A 487 -6.25 -52.00 -14.94
CA SER A 487 -5.12 -51.05 -14.83
C SER A 487 -5.21 -50.12 -13.61
N SER A 488 -6.38 -50.00 -12.95
CA SER A 488 -6.60 -49.07 -11.84
C SER A 488 -7.12 -49.76 -10.57
N THR A 489 -6.54 -49.41 -9.42
CA THR A 489 -6.98 -49.86 -8.08
C THR A 489 -8.46 -49.53 -7.82
N SER A 490 -8.96 -48.41 -8.37
CA SER A 490 -10.37 -48.03 -8.29
C SER A 490 -11.27 -49.06 -8.98
N GLU A 491 -10.84 -49.60 -10.12
CA GLU A 491 -11.63 -50.54 -10.90
C GLU A 491 -11.66 -51.94 -10.26
N VAL A 492 -10.56 -52.31 -9.58
CA VAL A 492 -10.51 -53.54 -8.76
C VAL A 492 -11.49 -53.45 -7.59
N ILE A 493 -11.57 -52.28 -6.93
CA ILE A 493 -12.49 -52.04 -5.82
C ILE A 493 -13.95 -52.18 -6.29
N SER A 494 -14.35 -51.44 -7.33
CA SER A 494 -15.71 -51.47 -7.88
C SER A 494 -16.15 -52.87 -8.33
N LYS A 495 -15.24 -53.67 -8.91
CA LYS A 495 -15.56 -55.01 -9.44
C LYS A 495 -15.47 -56.16 -8.42
N HIS A 496 -14.64 -56.09 -7.38
CA HIS A 496 -14.33 -57.25 -6.52
C HIS A 496 -14.55 -57.04 -5.02
N LEU A 497 -14.62 -55.80 -4.55
CA LEU A 497 -14.85 -55.46 -3.15
C LEU A 497 -16.27 -54.94 -2.89
N VAL A 498 -16.96 -54.52 -3.94
CA VAL A 498 -18.23 -53.79 -3.87
C VAL A 498 -19.41 -54.61 -4.41
N THR A 499 -19.24 -55.38 -5.49
CA THR A 499 -20.32 -56.19 -6.10
C THR A 499 -20.36 -57.61 -5.57
N PHE A 500 -21.53 -58.10 -5.17
CA PHE A 500 -21.75 -59.46 -4.66
C PHE A 500 -22.97 -60.11 -5.30
N ARG A 501 -22.98 -61.45 -5.36
CA ARG A 501 -24.06 -62.26 -5.93
C ARG A 501 -24.89 -62.99 -4.87
N SER A 502 -24.33 -63.20 -3.69
CA SER A 502 -24.99 -63.89 -2.56
C SER A 502 -24.66 -63.26 -1.21
N VAL A 503 -25.44 -63.61 -0.17
CA VAL A 503 -25.20 -63.17 1.21
C VAL A 503 -23.84 -63.68 1.73
N GLU A 504 -23.40 -64.87 1.32
CA GLU A 504 -22.10 -65.43 1.70
C GLU A 504 -20.93 -64.66 1.04
N GLU A 505 -21.10 -64.28 -0.23
CA GLU A 505 -20.11 -63.45 -0.93
C GLU A 505 -20.04 -62.04 -0.33
N LEU A 506 -21.19 -61.43 0.01
CA LEU A 506 -21.26 -60.15 0.71
C LEU A 506 -20.55 -60.22 2.08
N GLN A 507 -20.74 -61.29 2.85
CA GLN A 507 -20.04 -61.49 4.12
C GLN A 507 -18.52 -61.58 3.91
N THR A 508 -18.09 -62.30 2.88
CA THR A 508 -16.66 -62.44 2.54
C THR A 508 -16.04 -61.11 2.10
N GLN A 509 -16.76 -60.33 1.29
CA GLN A 509 -16.33 -59.00 0.86
C GLN A 509 -16.29 -58.01 2.02
N ASN A 510 -17.31 -58.00 2.89
CA ASN A 510 -17.30 -57.17 4.11
C ASN A 510 -16.11 -57.51 5.03
N GLN A 511 -15.76 -58.80 5.16
CA GLN A 511 -14.60 -59.19 5.96
C GLN A 511 -13.28 -58.66 5.34
N ARG A 512 -13.14 -58.71 4.01
CA ARG A 512 -11.98 -58.14 3.30
C ARG A 512 -11.93 -56.61 3.41
N LEU A 513 -13.07 -55.93 3.25
CA LEU A 513 -13.19 -54.48 3.41
C LEU A 513 -12.81 -54.03 4.82
N LEU A 514 -13.28 -54.73 5.86
CA LEU A 514 -12.94 -54.39 7.25
C LEU A 514 -11.43 -54.51 7.54
N VAL A 515 -10.76 -55.50 6.96
CA VAL A 515 -9.30 -55.64 7.09
C VAL A 515 -8.59 -54.48 6.39
N ALA A 516 -8.94 -54.21 5.13
CA ALA A 516 -8.36 -53.11 4.37
C ALA A 516 -8.60 -51.75 5.04
N LEU A 517 -9.78 -51.53 5.61
CA LEU A 517 -10.15 -50.27 6.28
C LEU A 517 -9.34 -50.06 7.57
N ARG A 518 -9.07 -51.12 8.33
CA ARG A 518 -8.16 -51.05 9.51
C ARG A 518 -6.72 -50.77 9.10
N GLU A 519 -6.20 -51.48 8.09
CA GLU A 519 -4.83 -51.27 7.60
C GLU A 519 -4.63 -49.85 7.03
N LEU A 520 -5.60 -49.33 6.28
CA LEU A 520 -5.59 -47.96 5.77
C LEU A 520 -5.71 -46.92 6.89
N SER A 521 -6.55 -47.17 7.91
CA SER A 521 -6.67 -46.27 9.07
C SER A 521 -5.36 -46.20 9.84
N ASP A 522 -4.72 -47.35 10.12
CA ASP A 522 -3.43 -47.40 10.79
C ASP A 522 -2.31 -46.75 9.96
N ALA A 523 -2.35 -46.90 8.62
CA ALA A 523 -1.40 -46.24 7.73
C ALA A 523 -1.58 -44.73 7.72
N GLN A 524 -2.83 -44.25 7.66
CA GLN A 524 -3.17 -42.83 7.71
C GLN A 524 -2.76 -42.20 9.05
N GLU A 525 -3.03 -42.87 10.19
CA GLU A 525 -2.64 -42.35 11.51
C GLU A 525 -1.11 -42.21 11.62
N ARG A 526 -0.34 -43.16 11.07
CA ARG A 526 1.14 -43.06 11.02
C ARG A 526 1.59 -41.90 10.14
N GLU A 527 1.02 -41.74 8.96
CA GLU A 527 1.38 -40.66 8.04
C GLU A 527 1.00 -39.28 8.62
N GLU A 528 -0.15 -39.13 9.27
CA GLU A 528 -0.56 -37.91 9.98
C GLU A 528 0.39 -37.59 11.15
N ALA A 529 0.80 -38.60 11.92
CA ALA A 529 1.76 -38.42 13.00
C ALA A 529 3.14 -37.99 12.48
N GLU A 530 3.62 -38.58 11.39
CA GLU A 530 4.90 -38.23 10.76
C GLU A 530 4.86 -36.83 10.15
N THR A 531 3.83 -36.50 9.37
CA THR A 531 3.69 -35.19 8.72
C THR A 531 3.47 -34.06 9.74
N SER A 532 2.65 -34.29 10.78
CA SER A 532 2.52 -33.35 11.89
C SER A 532 3.83 -33.21 12.67
N GLY A 533 4.61 -34.28 12.82
CA GLY A 533 5.93 -34.27 13.45
C GLY A 533 6.92 -33.41 12.68
N VAL A 534 7.05 -33.64 11.37
CA VAL A 534 7.92 -32.87 10.47
C VAL A 534 7.54 -31.39 10.48
N ARG A 535 6.25 -31.08 10.33
CA ARG A 535 5.77 -29.68 10.31
C ARG A 535 6.00 -28.96 11.64
N ARG A 536 5.87 -29.66 12.78
CA ARG A 536 6.19 -29.11 14.09
C ARG A 536 7.67 -28.76 14.19
N VAL A 537 8.55 -29.66 13.79
CA VAL A 537 10.01 -29.45 13.81
C VAL A 537 10.42 -28.28 12.90
N GLU A 538 9.82 -28.16 11.72
CA GLU A 538 10.07 -27.03 10.80
C GLU A 538 9.63 -25.69 11.40
N LEU A 539 8.45 -25.65 12.02
CA LEU A 539 7.93 -24.46 12.69
C LEU A 539 8.80 -24.06 13.89
N GLU A 540 9.23 -25.03 14.71
CA GLU A 540 10.15 -24.81 15.83
C GLU A 540 11.47 -24.20 15.34
N GLN A 541 12.09 -24.78 14.30
CA GLN A 541 13.31 -24.23 13.71
C GLN A 541 13.12 -22.82 13.13
N SER A 542 11.97 -22.55 12.49
CA SER A 542 11.66 -21.22 11.97
C SER A 542 11.49 -20.19 13.09
N LEU A 543 10.84 -20.58 14.20
CA LEU A 543 10.68 -19.72 15.37
C LEU A 543 12.03 -19.42 16.02
N GLU A 544 12.90 -20.42 16.18
CA GLU A 544 14.26 -20.22 16.72
C GLU A 544 15.08 -19.25 15.85
N ARG A 545 15.01 -19.38 14.52
CA ARG A 545 15.69 -18.45 13.59
C ARG A 545 15.14 -17.02 13.73
N LEU A 546 13.82 -16.84 13.75
CA LEU A 546 13.19 -15.53 13.91
C LEU A 546 13.50 -14.90 15.28
N GLN A 547 13.60 -15.70 16.34
CA GLN A 547 14.02 -15.22 17.66
C GLN A 547 15.47 -14.72 17.64
N ALA A 548 16.39 -15.49 17.04
CA ALA A 548 17.79 -15.09 16.89
C ALA A 548 17.94 -13.80 16.07
N ASP A 549 17.16 -13.64 14.99
CA ASP A 549 17.16 -12.43 14.18
C ASP A 549 16.61 -11.21 14.95
N LEU A 550 15.53 -11.40 15.73
CA LEU A 550 14.99 -10.35 16.59
C LEU A 550 15.98 -9.91 17.67
N GLU A 551 16.73 -10.84 18.25
CA GLU A 551 17.79 -10.52 19.21
C GLU A 551 18.92 -9.73 18.55
N SER A 552 19.38 -10.15 17.36
CA SER A 552 20.37 -9.43 16.56
C SER A 552 19.93 -8.00 16.22
N LEU A 553 18.68 -7.81 15.77
CA LEU A 553 18.13 -6.49 15.45
C LEU A 553 17.99 -5.61 16.70
N LYS A 554 17.61 -6.19 17.85
CA LYS A 554 17.59 -5.46 19.13
C LYS A 554 18.99 -5.00 19.53
N GLU A 555 20.00 -5.86 19.40
CA GLU A 555 21.40 -5.54 19.66
C GLU A 555 21.87 -4.38 18.76
N GLN A 556 21.60 -4.46 17.45
CA GLN A 556 21.94 -3.42 16.47
C GLN A 556 21.26 -2.09 16.79
N ARG A 557 19.95 -2.09 17.10
CA ARG A 557 19.24 -0.88 17.50
C ARG A 557 19.87 -0.26 18.75
N ASN A 558 20.26 -1.07 19.72
CA ASN A 558 20.87 -0.60 20.95
C ASN A 558 22.27 0.03 20.69
N GLN A 559 23.03 -0.54 19.75
CA GLN A 559 24.29 0.06 19.27
C GLN A 559 24.05 1.40 18.56
N GLN A 560 23.05 1.50 17.68
CA GLN A 560 22.68 2.76 17.03
C GLN A 560 22.23 3.83 18.04
N LEU A 561 21.46 3.44 19.06
CA LEU A 561 21.05 4.35 20.13
C LEU A 561 22.26 4.93 20.87
N LYS A 562 23.23 4.07 21.25
CA LYS A 562 24.48 4.51 21.89
C LYS A 562 25.29 5.47 21.01
N MET A 563 25.34 5.23 19.69
CA MET A 563 26.00 6.11 18.73
C MET A 563 25.27 7.46 18.59
N ALA A 564 23.94 7.45 18.53
CA ALA A 564 23.17 8.69 18.50
C ALA A 564 23.36 9.51 19.78
N GLU A 565 23.38 8.86 20.95
CA GLU A 565 23.66 9.54 22.22
C GLU A 565 25.09 10.12 22.27
N SER A 566 26.09 9.43 21.71
CA SER A 566 27.47 9.95 21.66
C SER A 566 27.57 11.18 20.75
N LEU A 567 26.90 11.17 19.60
CA LEU A 567 26.80 12.33 18.70
C LEU A 567 26.09 13.51 19.36
N VAL A 568 25.00 13.27 20.11
CA VAL A 568 24.32 14.30 20.90
C VAL A 568 25.26 14.91 21.94
N ARG A 569 26.00 14.08 22.69
CA ARG A 569 27.00 14.56 23.66
C ARG A 569 28.10 15.38 22.99
N GLN A 570 28.60 14.96 21.83
CA GLN A 570 29.61 15.70 21.06
C GLN A 570 29.07 17.04 20.58
N ARG A 571 27.88 17.06 20.00
CA ARG A 571 27.20 18.31 19.59
C ARG A 571 27.04 19.28 20.76
N ASP A 572 26.59 18.78 21.91
CA ASP A 572 26.35 19.60 23.09
C ASP A 572 27.66 20.15 23.67
N MET A 573 28.72 19.33 23.70
CA MET A 573 30.07 19.77 24.06
C MET A 573 30.59 20.86 23.11
N TYR A 574 30.49 20.68 21.79
CA TYR A 574 30.91 21.70 20.82
C TYR A 574 30.11 22.99 20.96
N ARG A 575 28.82 22.88 21.26
CA ARG A 575 27.95 24.03 21.51
C ARG A 575 28.38 24.81 22.75
N VAL A 576 28.76 24.12 23.83
CA VAL A 576 29.31 24.73 25.06
C VAL A 576 30.64 25.41 24.77
N LEU A 577 31.55 24.76 24.04
CA LEU A 577 32.85 25.33 23.66
C LEU A 577 32.67 26.61 22.82
N LEU A 578 31.74 26.59 21.87
CA LEU A 578 31.43 27.73 21.02
C LEU A 578 30.85 28.90 21.84
N ALA A 579 29.95 28.61 22.78
CA ALA A 579 29.35 29.61 23.67
C ALA A 579 30.39 30.25 24.59
N GLN A 580 31.35 29.48 25.12
CA GLN A 580 32.47 30.00 25.91
C GLN A 580 33.40 30.90 25.08
N ALA A 581 33.69 30.52 23.83
CA ALA A 581 34.61 31.27 22.96
C ALA A 581 34.00 32.57 22.42
N THR A 582 32.68 32.63 22.21
CA THR A 582 32.01 33.78 21.59
C THR A 582 31.23 34.66 22.57
N GLY A 583 30.99 34.19 23.81
CA GLY A 583 30.21 34.93 24.81
C GLY A 583 28.71 35.00 24.51
N VAL A 584 28.23 34.30 23.47
CA VAL A 584 26.82 34.27 23.05
C VAL A 584 26.16 33.00 23.59
N ALA A 585 25.20 33.16 24.50
CA ALA A 585 24.43 32.02 25.03
C ALA A 585 23.35 31.59 24.02
N PHE A 586 23.42 30.34 23.55
CA PHE A 586 22.42 29.78 22.63
C PHE A 586 21.25 29.18 23.44
N SER A 587 20.04 29.71 23.27
CA SER A 587 18.82 29.24 23.93
C SER A 587 18.50 27.78 23.57
N HIS A 588 18.02 27.00 24.55
CA HIS A 588 17.53 25.63 24.37
C HIS A 588 16.37 25.58 23.38
N GLN A 589 16.45 24.70 22.38
CA GLN A 589 15.30 24.27 21.60
C GLN A 589 15.32 22.75 21.62
N GLY A 590 14.45 22.16 22.44
CA GLY A 590 14.49 20.73 22.74
C GLY A 590 13.36 20.19 23.61
N THR A 591 12.18 20.84 23.65
CA THR A 591 10.96 20.24 24.24
C THR A 591 9.81 20.32 23.22
N PRO A 592 9.00 19.25 23.05
CA PRO A 592 7.85 19.21 22.13
C PRO A 592 6.66 20.04 22.69
N PRO A 593 5.63 20.32 21.86
CA PRO A 593 4.93 21.60 21.84
C PRO A 593 3.72 21.64 22.77
N ASP A 594 3.53 22.75 23.47
CA ASP A 594 2.20 23.28 23.82
C ASP A 594 2.25 24.81 23.73
N ASP A 595 1.30 25.34 22.97
CA ASP A 595 0.90 26.75 22.80
C ASP A 595 1.97 27.82 22.55
N PHE A 596 2.13 28.19 21.28
CA PHE A 596 2.66 29.50 20.87
C PHE A 596 1.51 30.41 20.43
N SER A 597 1.12 31.31 21.33
CA SER A 597 0.33 32.50 21.01
C SER A 597 1.27 33.67 20.66
N LEU A 598 0.92 34.40 19.61
CA LEU A 598 1.66 35.50 18.98
C LEU A 598 1.69 36.79 19.83
N THR A 599 2.50 37.76 19.38
CA THR A 599 2.66 39.19 19.80
C THR A 599 3.96 39.41 20.60
N THR A 600 4.88 40.37 20.38
CA THR A 600 4.96 41.64 19.62
C THR A 600 6.44 42.03 19.38
N THR A 601 6.71 42.74 18.27
CA THR A 601 7.77 43.74 17.93
C THR A 601 9.03 43.95 18.82
N PRO A 602 10.23 44.14 18.22
CA PRO A 602 11.43 44.63 18.93
C PRO A 602 11.57 46.16 18.89
N ARG A 603 11.93 46.78 20.02
CA ARG A 603 12.26 48.21 20.13
C ARG A 603 13.65 48.43 20.73
N ARG A 604 14.42 49.25 20.02
CA ARG A 604 15.58 50.11 20.38
C ARG A 604 16.04 50.16 21.85
N SER A 605 17.36 50.16 21.98
CA SER A 605 18.22 50.44 23.15
C SER A 605 17.95 51.78 23.87
N PRO A 606 18.53 51.96 25.07
CA PRO A 606 19.57 52.98 25.18
C PRO A 606 20.78 52.60 26.06
N ALA A 607 21.85 53.37 25.83
CA ALA A 607 23.16 53.33 26.45
C ALA A 607 23.19 53.66 27.96
N ALA A 608 24.22 53.14 28.65
CA ALA A 608 24.80 53.74 29.84
C ALA A 608 26.28 53.35 29.95
N THR A 609 27.15 54.34 30.11
CA THR A 609 28.54 54.23 30.58
C THR A 609 28.57 53.86 32.07
N PRO A 610 29.70 53.32 32.60
CA PRO A 610 30.60 54.21 33.32
C PRO A 610 32.10 53.89 33.17
N THR A 611 32.89 54.90 33.50
CA THR A 611 34.34 55.00 33.45
C THR A 611 35.03 54.58 34.76
N THR A 612 36.35 54.32 34.62
CA THR A 612 37.47 54.44 35.59
C THR A 612 37.78 53.35 36.62
N GLY A 613 39.04 52.91 36.60
CA GLY A 613 39.73 52.27 37.73
C GLY A 613 40.95 51.43 37.32
N THR A 614 42.11 52.05 37.10
CA THR A 614 43.42 51.36 37.22
C THR A 614 43.78 51.22 38.72
N PRO A 615 44.53 50.18 39.11
CA PRO A 615 45.92 50.46 39.45
C PRO A 615 46.93 49.37 39.06
N THR A 616 48.15 49.84 38.87
CA THR A 616 49.41 49.15 38.58
C THR A 616 49.90 48.30 39.77
N ALA A 617 50.41 47.09 39.51
CA ALA A 617 51.38 46.43 40.38
C ALA A 617 52.33 45.53 39.55
N LEU A 618 53.61 45.89 39.57
CA LEU A 618 54.74 45.08 39.10
C LEU A 618 55.09 44.03 40.18
N VAL A 619 55.57 42.84 39.78
CA VAL A 619 56.81 42.17 40.26
C VAL A 619 56.84 40.64 39.96
N SER A 620 57.89 40.26 39.22
CA SER A 620 58.74 39.05 39.19
C SER A 620 58.21 37.60 39.06
N MET A 621 58.64 36.97 37.96
CA MET A 621 59.32 35.67 37.77
C MET A 621 59.09 34.47 38.72
N ALA A 622 58.98 33.31 38.06
CA ALA A 622 59.08 31.91 38.55
C ALA A 622 57.77 31.18 38.89
N ALA A 623 56.95 30.92 37.87
CA ALA A 623 56.14 29.72 37.74
C ALA A 623 55.88 29.52 36.24
N GLU A 624 55.98 28.30 35.69
CA GLU A 624 55.42 28.01 34.37
C GLU A 624 53.98 28.56 34.37
N SER A 625 53.66 29.50 33.47
CA SER A 625 52.35 30.16 33.50
C SER A 625 51.26 29.09 33.42
N ALA A 626 50.14 29.30 34.12
CA ALA A 626 49.03 28.36 34.11
C ALA A 626 48.60 27.98 32.67
N GLU A 627 48.73 28.93 31.72
CA GLU A 627 48.54 28.69 30.28
C GLU A 627 49.51 27.64 29.69
N ALA A 628 50.76 27.57 30.12
CA ALA A 628 51.72 26.57 29.61
C ALA A 628 51.41 25.16 30.15
N ILE A 629 50.89 25.05 31.37
CA ILE A 629 50.42 23.78 31.96
C ILE A 629 49.11 23.35 31.30
N GLU A 630 48.19 24.29 31.08
CA GLU A 630 46.92 24.07 30.38
C GLU A 630 47.14 23.66 28.91
N ALA A 631 48.07 24.30 28.20
CA ALA A 631 48.44 23.92 26.84
C ALA A 631 49.10 22.52 26.77
N LYS A 632 49.95 22.16 27.74
CA LYS A 632 50.51 20.79 27.83
C LYS A 632 49.43 19.75 28.17
N ALA A 633 48.42 20.11 28.98
CA ALA A 633 47.30 19.24 29.29
C ALA A 633 46.36 19.05 28.08
N ALA A 634 46.05 20.13 27.36
CA ALA A 634 45.28 20.08 26.12
C ALA A 634 46.00 19.28 25.02
N LEU A 635 47.32 19.42 24.90
CA LEU A 635 48.11 18.62 23.96
C LEU A 635 48.08 17.12 24.32
N ARG A 636 48.16 16.76 25.60
CA ARG A 636 48.02 15.37 26.06
C ARG A 636 46.63 14.81 25.77
N GLN A 637 45.58 15.58 26.07
CA GLN A 637 44.21 15.18 25.74
C GLN A 637 44.02 15.00 24.23
N LEU A 638 44.56 15.90 23.41
CA LEU A 638 44.48 15.76 21.96
C LEU A 638 45.23 14.52 21.46
N GLN A 639 46.41 14.21 22.01
CA GLN A 639 47.15 12.99 21.70
C GLN A 639 46.38 11.72 22.11
N GLU A 640 45.72 11.75 23.27
CA GLU A 640 44.90 10.63 23.75
C GLU A 640 43.65 10.43 22.86
N MET A 641 42.96 11.51 22.51
CA MET A 641 41.84 11.51 21.56
C MET A 641 42.25 11.02 20.16
N PHE A 642 43.45 11.37 19.71
CA PHE A 642 43.98 10.89 18.43
C PHE A 642 44.33 9.40 18.49
N SER A 643 44.84 8.92 19.62
CA SER A 643 45.14 7.49 19.83
C SER A 643 43.88 6.64 19.88
N THR A 644 42.83 7.12 20.53
CA THR A 644 41.51 6.47 20.60
C THR A 644 40.83 6.48 19.23
N TYR A 645 40.81 7.61 18.53
CA TYR A 645 40.32 7.67 17.15
C TYR A 645 41.05 6.69 16.23
N LYS A 646 42.39 6.59 16.33
CA LYS A 646 43.17 5.66 15.51
C LYS A 646 42.81 4.20 15.81
N LYS A 647 42.52 3.88 17.08
CA LYS A 647 42.08 2.54 17.50
C LYS A 647 40.65 2.24 17.01
N GLU A 648 39.71 3.15 17.22
CA GLU A 648 38.32 3.02 16.77
C GLU A 648 38.22 2.92 15.25
N ARG A 649 39.02 3.69 14.50
CA ARG A 649 39.10 3.57 13.04
C ARG A 649 39.56 2.19 12.61
N LEU A 650 40.56 1.63 13.29
CA LEU A 650 41.10 0.29 12.99
C LEU A 650 40.09 -0.81 13.33
N GLU A 651 39.34 -0.66 14.42
CA GLU A 651 38.25 -1.56 14.81
C GLU A 651 37.06 -1.45 13.84
N SER A 652 36.71 -0.25 13.37
CA SER A 652 35.67 -0.02 12.37
C SER A 652 36.05 -0.63 11.02
N GLU A 653 37.31 -0.46 10.58
CA GLU A 653 37.83 -1.08 9.35
C GLU A 653 37.82 -2.60 9.46
N LYS A 654 38.16 -3.16 10.64
CA LYS A 654 38.10 -4.59 10.92
C LYS A 654 36.66 -5.14 10.91
N LEU A 655 35.71 -4.38 11.45
CA LEU A 655 34.29 -4.77 11.44
C LEU A 655 33.72 -4.77 10.01
N MET A 656 34.08 -3.75 9.22
CA MET A 656 33.67 -3.66 7.81
C MET A 656 34.28 -4.78 6.96
N THR A 657 35.52 -5.16 7.22
CA THR A 657 36.14 -6.32 6.55
C THR A 657 35.46 -7.62 6.94
N GLN A 658 35.18 -7.85 8.23
CA GLN A 658 34.42 -9.03 8.68
C GLN A 658 33.00 -9.09 8.08
N GLN A 659 32.31 -7.96 7.96
CA GLN A 659 30.99 -7.92 7.33
C GLN A 659 31.08 -8.24 5.83
N ASN A 660 32.09 -7.73 5.13
CA ASN A 660 32.34 -8.08 3.72
C ASN A 660 32.66 -9.57 3.55
N GLU A 661 33.49 -10.15 4.43
CA GLU A 661 33.80 -11.59 4.41
C GLU A 661 32.53 -12.43 4.63
N LYS A 662 31.69 -12.05 5.60
CA LYS A 662 30.42 -12.75 5.86
C LYS A 662 29.45 -12.66 4.68
N LEU A 663 29.35 -11.51 4.02
CA LEU A 663 28.54 -11.35 2.82
C LEU A 663 29.09 -12.16 1.64
N GLN A 664 30.41 -12.27 1.50
CA GLN A 664 31.04 -13.13 0.49
C GLN A 664 30.76 -14.62 0.75
N GLU A 665 30.82 -15.06 2.01
CA GLU A 665 30.50 -16.44 2.40
C GLU A 665 29.03 -16.76 2.12
N GLN A 666 28.10 -15.87 2.49
CA GLN A 666 26.67 -16.02 2.18
C GLN A 666 26.41 -16.08 0.66
N LEU A 667 27.09 -15.24 -0.13
CA LEU A 667 27.01 -15.29 -1.60
C LEU A 667 27.53 -16.62 -2.16
N SER A 668 28.60 -17.18 -1.58
CA SER A 668 29.13 -18.49 -1.96
C SER A 668 28.14 -19.61 -1.63
N ASP A 669 27.54 -19.59 -0.45
CA ASP A 669 26.54 -20.57 -0.02
C ASP A 669 25.29 -20.54 -0.90
N LEU A 670 24.77 -19.34 -1.19
CA LEU A 670 23.63 -19.17 -2.08
C LEU A 670 23.94 -19.66 -3.50
N ARG A 671 25.15 -19.40 -4.02
CA ARG A 671 25.59 -19.96 -5.31
C ARG A 671 25.66 -21.48 -5.28
N SER A 672 26.15 -22.08 -4.19
CA SER A 672 26.19 -23.54 -4.01
C SER A 672 24.79 -24.15 -3.96
N GLN A 673 23.86 -23.54 -3.21
CA GLN A 673 22.48 -23.97 -3.15
C GLN A 673 21.78 -23.85 -4.51
N ASN A 674 22.01 -22.75 -5.23
CA ASN A 674 21.45 -22.55 -6.56
C ASN A 674 21.97 -23.63 -7.55
N ALA A 675 23.26 -23.96 -7.51
CA ALA A 675 23.82 -25.07 -8.29
C ALA A 675 23.20 -26.44 -7.93
N LYS A 676 22.94 -26.71 -6.65
CA LYS A 676 22.28 -27.95 -6.21
C LYS A 676 20.82 -28.02 -6.70
N ILE A 677 20.06 -26.94 -6.57
CA ILE A 677 18.68 -26.88 -7.05
C ILE A 677 18.63 -27.00 -8.57
N SER A 678 19.54 -26.34 -9.29
CA SER A 678 19.62 -26.41 -10.74
C SER A 678 19.92 -27.83 -11.23
N THR A 679 20.82 -28.57 -10.56
CA THR A 679 21.10 -29.98 -10.92
C THR A 679 19.94 -30.91 -10.56
N GLN A 680 19.24 -30.67 -9.45
CA GLN A 680 18.01 -31.40 -9.11
C GLN A 680 16.89 -31.16 -10.14
N LEU A 681 16.75 -29.92 -10.60
CA LEU A 681 15.78 -29.55 -11.64
C LEU A 681 16.11 -30.24 -12.97
N GLU A 682 17.38 -30.25 -13.39
CA GLU A 682 17.81 -30.97 -14.59
C GLU A 682 17.53 -32.47 -14.47
N PHE A 683 17.83 -33.08 -13.32
CA PHE A 683 17.55 -34.50 -13.09
C PHE A 683 16.04 -34.79 -13.13
N ALA A 684 15.22 -33.97 -12.49
CA ALA A 684 13.77 -34.11 -12.51
C ALA A 684 13.20 -33.92 -13.93
N SER A 685 13.70 -32.93 -14.67
CA SER A 685 13.31 -32.68 -16.06
C SER A 685 13.65 -33.87 -16.96
N LYS A 686 14.84 -34.44 -16.81
CA LYS A 686 15.26 -35.62 -17.58
C LYS A 686 14.47 -36.87 -17.23
N ARG A 687 14.09 -37.03 -15.95
CA ARG A 687 13.19 -38.10 -15.51
C ARG A 687 11.79 -37.93 -16.10
N TYR A 688 11.30 -36.69 -16.17
CA TYR A 688 10.02 -36.39 -16.81
C TYR A 688 10.05 -36.70 -18.31
N GLU A 689 11.11 -36.29 -19.00
CA GLU A 689 11.33 -36.60 -20.43
C GLU A 689 11.33 -38.12 -20.68
N MET A 690 12.07 -38.90 -19.88
CA MET A 690 12.04 -40.37 -19.99
C MET A 690 10.65 -40.98 -19.72
N LEU A 691 9.89 -40.43 -18.77
CA LEU A 691 8.52 -40.86 -18.52
C LEU A 691 7.61 -40.53 -19.71
N GLN A 692 7.78 -39.35 -20.31
CA GLN A 692 7.05 -38.94 -21.49
C GLN A 692 7.36 -39.86 -22.69
N ASP A 693 8.64 -40.16 -22.94
CA ASP A 693 9.07 -41.09 -23.98
C ASP A 693 8.46 -42.49 -23.79
N ASN A 694 8.41 -42.98 -22.53
CA ASN A 694 7.77 -44.25 -22.22
C ASN A 694 6.26 -44.22 -22.51
N VAL A 695 5.56 -43.15 -22.11
CA VAL A 695 4.14 -42.97 -22.41
C VAL A 695 3.88 -42.91 -23.92
N GLU A 696 4.75 -42.23 -24.68
CA GLU A 696 4.66 -42.21 -26.14
C GLU A 696 4.93 -43.58 -26.77
N GLY A 697 5.89 -44.34 -26.21
CA GLY A 697 6.15 -45.73 -26.58
C GLY A 697 4.92 -46.62 -26.40
N TYR A 698 4.29 -46.57 -25.21
CA TYR A 698 3.06 -47.31 -24.93
C TYR A 698 1.90 -46.88 -25.84
N ARG A 699 1.76 -45.58 -26.13
CA ARG A 699 0.74 -45.10 -27.08
C ARG A 699 0.94 -45.69 -28.48
N LYS A 700 2.19 -45.78 -28.96
CA LYS A 700 2.51 -46.39 -30.25
C LYS A 700 2.22 -47.90 -30.25
N GLU A 701 2.55 -48.59 -29.18
CA GLU A 701 2.27 -50.04 -29.05
C GLU A 701 0.77 -50.33 -29.01
N ILE A 702 0.00 -49.55 -28.25
CA ILE A 702 -1.47 -49.63 -28.23
C ILE A 702 -2.05 -49.38 -29.63
N ALA A 703 -1.52 -48.40 -30.37
CA ALA A 703 -1.96 -48.14 -31.74
C ALA A 703 -1.70 -49.32 -32.68
N LEU A 704 -0.52 -49.95 -32.59
CA LEU A 704 -0.16 -51.14 -33.38
C LEU A 704 -1.04 -52.35 -33.02
N LEU A 705 -1.34 -52.56 -31.74
CA LEU A 705 -2.25 -53.63 -31.30
C LEU A 705 -3.66 -53.42 -31.85
N ARG A 706 -4.19 -52.20 -31.78
CA ARG A 706 -5.49 -51.85 -32.37
C ARG A 706 -5.52 -52.06 -33.88
N GLU A 707 -4.44 -51.70 -34.60
CA GLU A 707 -4.33 -51.95 -36.04
C GLU A 707 -4.31 -53.45 -36.37
N LYS A 708 -3.62 -54.25 -35.55
CA LYS A 708 -3.57 -55.71 -35.70
C LYS A 708 -4.92 -56.36 -35.41
N GLU A 709 -5.63 -55.88 -34.40
CA GLU A 709 -6.99 -56.30 -34.05
C GLU A 709 -7.98 -55.96 -35.17
N GLN A 710 -7.90 -54.75 -35.74
CA GLN A 710 -8.68 -54.37 -36.93
C GLN A 710 -8.36 -55.24 -38.15
N LYS A 711 -7.10 -55.59 -38.38
CA LYS A 711 -6.72 -56.51 -39.47
C LYS A 711 -7.22 -57.93 -39.23
N SER A 712 -7.17 -58.43 -38.00
CA SER A 712 -7.66 -59.76 -37.65
C SER A 712 -9.19 -59.87 -37.78
N THR A 713 -9.92 -58.86 -37.30
CA THR A 713 -11.38 -58.77 -37.46
C THR A 713 -11.78 -58.67 -38.93
N ALA A 714 -11.07 -57.85 -39.72
CA ALA A 714 -11.30 -57.76 -41.17
C ALA A 714 -10.97 -59.07 -41.92
N ALA A 715 -10.00 -59.85 -41.44
CA ALA A 715 -9.67 -61.17 -42.00
C ALA A 715 -10.68 -62.26 -41.62
N MET A 716 -11.32 -62.19 -40.45
CA MET A 716 -12.40 -63.10 -40.05
C MET A 716 -13.73 -62.82 -40.78
N GLN A 717 -13.91 -61.62 -41.33
CA GLN A 717 -15.10 -61.22 -42.08
C GLN A 717 -15.02 -61.53 -43.59
N LYS A 718 -13.88 -62.02 -44.09
CA LYS A 718 -13.70 -62.54 -45.45
C LYS A 718 -13.65 -64.06 -45.44
#